data_AF-A0A953TSW1-F1
#
_entry.id   AF-A0A953TSW1-F1
#
_cell.length_a   1.000
_cell.length_b   1.000
_cell.length_c   1.000
_cell.angle_alpha   90.00
_cell.angle_beta   90.00
_cell.angle_gamma   90.00
#
_symmetry.space_group_name_H-M   'P 1'
#
loop_
_entity.id
_entity.type
_entity.pdbx_description
1 polymer ?
#
loop_
_entity_poly.entity_id
_entity_poly.type
_entity_poly.pdbx_seq_one_letter_code
_entity_poly.pdbx_strand_id
1 'polypeptide(L)'
;MGVAVEVRNTAPPRLHLVFAGLGLAFLVIFSWVLFHEGAAEWRTTQARFRRLETTVKNPHQLAQAAGVGGLRQIWLPDLGRVDRCETCHLGIDDPAFARAPAPFAAHPGTWLSTHPTDRFGCTPCHDGQGQATDYATVAHQPQPFVTRPMRPLETIEANCGVCHRALDPPDAPRLAEGRRLIVESGCFSCHEIPGFEGMTFRGPSLDSIGYKVRPAWLTSWLKDPKGYLPQSKMGNFRLSSDEIGSLQGFLLSQRAQVPLDSTGVDWKKADTANGRALFGELRCVSCHAVNGRGGTAGPELTRIGDKVRRDWLFSYLKDPHRVQADTPMLQYRLSDPQWRDVTAFLLEQYSSADTGAEPPPVTYQDARVLAAGRAVFERRGCPSCHRLAAIKDAGRIGPSLAGIADRDPDELPYGTNVVRHTTDNYIFLKVLLPDTLGQTSTMPTFAFTPADAAKIALALASIRKTDLPASYVLRRPAPVPYRPGGKFGELVARYRCLSCHTVGGFGGDLSTVPLDRIGSQLQRDYLVKYLLNPGAVRVSVEARMPVFHMLPDEAKTIADYFSMVFLDDGVEQYDTRFTAEEARRGQELYGQLGCQACHQLGTKGGYVGPELSETGARLRPGWIAAWLSKPQIYKPGTLQPDYGLSGADARALTAYLTSLGRSPAAKARGGNAQ
;
A
#
# COMPACT_ATOMS: atom_id res chain seq x y z
N MET A 1 11.47 -90.01 36.27
CA MET A 1 10.75 -89.20 37.28
C MET A 1 10.26 -87.94 36.57
N GLY A 2 8.97 -87.84 36.26
CA GLY A 2 8.36 -86.62 35.73
C GLY A 2 7.24 -86.22 36.66
N VAL A 3 7.46 -85.18 37.46
CA VAL A 3 6.44 -84.62 38.36
C VAL A 3 5.56 -83.70 37.54
N ALA A 4 4.31 -84.10 37.31
CA ALA A 4 3.27 -83.20 36.83
C ALA A 4 2.88 -82.26 37.99
N VAL A 5 3.16 -80.97 37.85
CA VAL A 5 2.67 -79.94 38.77
C VAL A 5 1.25 -79.59 38.36
N GLU A 6 0.28 -80.06 39.13
CA GLU A 6 -1.14 -79.72 38.97
C GLU A 6 -1.38 -78.33 39.58
N VAL A 7 -1.46 -77.30 38.72
CA VAL A 7 -1.79 -75.92 39.16
C VAL A 7 -3.28 -75.84 39.41
N ARG A 8 -3.70 -75.92 40.69
CA ARG A 8 -5.09 -75.66 41.09
C ARG A 8 -5.41 -74.17 40.93
N ASN A 9 -6.39 -73.87 40.10
CA ASN A 9 -6.90 -72.53 39.88
C ASN A 9 -7.75 -72.10 41.10
N THR A 10 -7.22 -71.23 41.96
CA THR A 10 -7.87 -70.77 43.21
C THR A 10 -8.64 -69.47 43.05
N ALA A 11 -8.99 -69.06 41.83
CA ALA A 11 -9.77 -67.85 41.62
C ALA A 11 -11.23 -68.04 42.13
N PRO A 12 -11.76 -67.11 42.95
CA PRO A 12 -13.14 -67.20 43.42
C PRO A 12 -14.11 -67.17 42.22
N PRO A 13 -15.23 -67.93 42.21
CA PRO A 13 -16.20 -67.94 41.11
C PRO A 13 -16.76 -66.55 40.76
N ARG A 14 -16.78 -65.62 41.73
CA ARG A 14 -17.11 -64.20 41.51
C ARG A 14 -16.14 -63.47 40.60
N LEU A 15 -14.85 -63.81 40.64
CA LEU A 15 -13.82 -63.21 39.78
C LEU A 15 -14.00 -63.65 38.32
N HIS A 16 -14.35 -64.91 38.08
CA HIS A 16 -14.68 -65.41 36.74
C HIS A 16 -15.90 -64.71 36.14
N LEU A 17 -16.93 -64.43 36.94
CA LEU A 17 -18.10 -63.67 36.51
C LEU A 17 -17.76 -62.20 36.19
N VAL A 18 -16.87 -61.57 36.96
CA VAL A 18 -16.36 -60.21 36.67
C VAL A 18 -15.56 -60.19 35.37
N PHE A 19 -14.65 -61.14 35.17
CA PHE A 19 -13.88 -61.24 33.91
C PHE A 19 -14.78 -61.52 32.70
N ALA A 20 -15.79 -62.40 32.83
CA ALA A 20 -16.77 -62.64 31.79
C ALA A 20 -17.60 -61.38 31.48
N GLY A 21 -18.01 -60.64 32.51
CA GLY A 21 -18.72 -59.37 32.36
C GLY A 21 -17.88 -58.29 31.66
N LEU A 22 -16.61 -58.15 32.04
CA LEU A 22 -15.65 -57.24 31.39
C LEU A 22 -15.36 -57.66 29.94
N GLY A 23 -15.24 -58.96 29.68
CA GLY A 23 -15.06 -59.50 28.33
C GLY A 23 -16.26 -59.22 27.43
N LEU A 24 -17.49 -59.38 27.97
CA LEU A 24 -18.72 -59.03 27.23
C LEU A 24 -18.81 -57.53 26.98
N ALA A 25 -18.52 -56.70 28.00
CA ALA A 25 -18.50 -55.24 27.84
C ALA A 25 -17.48 -54.81 26.78
N PHE A 26 -16.28 -55.41 26.79
CA PHE A 26 -15.26 -55.16 25.78
C PHE A 26 -15.73 -55.57 24.38
N LEU A 27 -16.36 -56.75 24.22
CA LEU A 27 -16.92 -57.20 22.95
C LEU A 27 -18.02 -56.27 22.43
N VAL A 28 -18.90 -55.80 23.31
CA VAL A 28 -19.95 -54.84 22.95
C VAL A 28 -19.33 -53.52 22.50
N ILE A 29 -18.39 -52.98 23.26
CA ILE A 29 -17.68 -51.73 22.91
C ILE A 29 -16.94 -51.90 21.59
N PHE A 30 -16.18 -52.99 21.42
CA PHE A 30 -15.42 -53.27 20.20
C PHE A 30 -16.33 -53.42 18.98
N SER A 31 -17.44 -54.16 19.11
CA SER A 31 -18.42 -54.30 18.03
C SER A 31 -19.08 -52.97 17.69
N TRP A 32 -19.38 -52.14 18.70
CA TRP A 32 -19.89 -50.79 18.50
C TRP A 32 -18.89 -49.89 17.78
N VAL A 33 -17.60 -49.93 18.15
CA VAL A 33 -16.52 -49.19 17.46
C VAL A 33 -16.40 -49.64 16.00
N LEU A 34 -16.40 -50.95 15.73
CA LEU A 34 -16.33 -51.46 14.36
C LEU A 34 -17.55 -51.05 13.53
N PHE A 35 -18.75 -51.10 14.11
CA PHE A 35 -19.97 -50.63 13.44
C PHE A 35 -19.92 -49.13 13.16
N HIS A 36 -19.52 -48.33 14.17
CA HIS A 36 -19.43 -46.88 14.05
C HIS A 36 -18.40 -46.47 13.00
N GLU A 37 -17.24 -47.12 12.98
CA GLU A 37 -16.22 -46.94 11.94
C GLU A 37 -16.77 -47.37 10.57
N GLY A 38 -17.41 -48.53 10.46
CA GLY A 38 -18.03 -49.00 9.21
C GLY A 38 -19.08 -48.02 8.64
N ALA A 39 -19.78 -47.29 9.51
CA ALA A 39 -20.78 -46.29 9.17
C ALA A 39 -20.24 -44.85 9.04
N ALA A 40 -18.91 -44.65 9.06
CA ALA A 40 -18.33 -43.32 9.04
C ALA A 40 -18.72 -42.51 7.78
N GLU A 41 -19.09 -41.25 7.99
CA GLU A 41 -19.64 -40.37 6.95
C GLU A 41 -18.71 -40.22 5.74
N TRP A 42 -17.40 -40.06 5.99
CA TRP A 42 -16.39 -39.88 4.94
C TRP A 42 -16.34 -41.05 3.93
N ARG A 43 -16.67 -42.28 4.35
CA ARG A 43 -16.74 -43.45 3.45
C ARG A 43 -17.87 -43.29 2.42
N THR A 44 -19.00 -42.76 2.87
CA THR A 44 -20.15 -42.43 2.01
C THR A 44 -19.78 -41.31 1.03
N THR A 45 -19.07 -40.29 1.50
CA THR A 45 -18.57 -39.18 0.66
C THR A 45 -17.62 -39.68 -0.43
N GLN A 46 -16.65 -40.53 -0.10
CA GLN A 46 -15.75 -41.15 -1.10
C GLN A 46 -16.50 -42.04 -2.10
N ALA A 47 -17.51 -42.79 -1.64
CA ALA A 47 -18.34 -43.60 -2.53
C ALA A 47 -19.13 -42.73 -3.53
N ARG A 48 -19.59 -41.55 -3.11
CA ARG A 48 -20.23 -40.57 -4.01
C ARG A 48 -19.22 -39.96 -4.99
N PHE A 49 -18.02 -39.59 -4.53
CA PHE A 49 -16.97 -39.08 -5.41
C PHE A 49 -16.58 -40.08 -6.50
N ARG A 50 -16.38 -41.36 -6.16
CA ARG A 50 -16.05 -42.40 -7.16
C ARG A 50 -17.12 -42.51 -8.25
N ARG A 51 -18.41 -42.35 -7.91
CA ARG A 51 -19.48 -42.31 -8.93
C ARG A 51 -19.36 -41.06 -9.79
N LEU A 52 -19.15 -39.90 -9.18
CA LEU A 52 -18.98 -38.64 -9.91
C LEU A 52 -17.77 -38.67 -10.85
N GLU A 53 -16.64 -39.21 -10.39
CA GLU A 53 -15.40 -39.28 -11.16
C GLU A 53 -15.59 -40.00 -12.51
N THR A 54 -16.38 -41.08 -12.55
CA THR A 54 -16.72 -41.79 -13.80
C THR A 54 -17.54 -40.97 -14.79
N THR A 55 -18.19 -39.90 -14.33
CA THR A 55 -18.99 -38.99 -15.17
C THR A 55 -18.19 -37.76 -15.62
N VAL A 56 -17.11 -37.42 -14.91
CA VAL A 56 -16.28 -36.24 -15.17
C VAL A 56 -15.03 -36.58 -16.00
N LYS A 57 -14.40 -37.73 -15.74
CA LYS A 57 -13.17 -38.15 -16.40
C LYS A 57 -13.43 -39.15 -17.52
N ASN A 58 -12.68 -39.03 -18.61
CA ASN A 58 -12.67 -40.02 -19.68
C ASN A 58 -11.88 -41.30 -19.27
N PRO A 59 -11.98 -42.41 -20.01
CA PRO A 59 -11.32 -43.67 -19.65
C PRO A 59 -9.80 -43.56 -19.47
N HIS A 60 -9.13 -42.71 -20.26
CA HIS A 60 -7.69 -42.48 -20.14
C HIS A 60 -7.35 -41.71 -18.85
N GLN A 61 -8.12 -40.67 -18.52
CA GLN A 61 -7.98 -39.92 -17.27
C GLN A 61 -8.29 -40.78 -16.03
N LEU A 62 -9.28 -41.67 -16.12
CA LEU A 62 -9.60 -42.63 -15.05
C LEU A 62 -8.47 -43.64 -14.83
N ALA A 63 -7.83 -44.12 -15.90
CA ALA A 63 -6.70 -45.03 -15.79
C ALA A 63 -5.47 -44.39 -15.13
N GLN A 64 -5.36 -43.05 -15.19
CA GLN A 64 -4.29 -42.28 -14.57
C GLN A 64 -4.65 -41.73 -13.19
N ALA A 65 -5.93 -41.78 -12.79
CA ALA A 65 -6.38 -41.25 -11.51
C ALA A 65 -5.87 -42.13 -10.35
N ALA A 66 -5.32 -41.49 -9.32
CA ALA A 66 -4.96 -42.18 -8.08
C ALA A 66 -6.23 -42.73 -7.41
N GLY A 67 -6.19 -43.98 -6.96
CA GLY A 67 -7.31 -44.62 -6.30
C GLY A 67 -7.84 -43.82 -5.12
N VAL A 68 -9.15 -43.60 -5.08
CA VAL A 68 -9.83 -42.88 -3.99
C VAL A 68 -10.30 -43.87 -2.94
N GLY A 69 -9.54 -43.99 -1.85
CA GLY A 69 -9.90 -44.85 -0.72
C GLY A 69 -9.12 -44.55 0.55
N GLY A 70 -9.80 -44.69 1.69
CA GLY A 70 -9.19 -44.55 3.01
C GLY A 70 -9.09 -43.11 3.51
N LEU A 71 -8.64 -42.95 4.75
CA LEU A 71 -8.35 -41.64 5.33
C LEU A 71 -7.13 -41.04 4.62
N ARG A 72 -7.29 -39.84 4.04
CA ARG A 72 -6.17 -39.06 3.50
C ARG A 72 -5.68 -38.13 4.60
N GLN A 73 -4.40 -38.23 4.93
CA GLN A 73 -3.79 -37.47 6.01
C GLN A 73 -2.52 -36.78 5.52
N ILE A 74 -2.52 -35.46 5.60
CA ILE A 74 -1.36 -34.61 5.39
C ILE A 74 -0.78 -34.32 6.77
N TRP A 75 0.49 -34.67 6.97
CA TRP A 75 1.23 -34.35 8.17
C TRP A 75 2.14 -33.14 7.91
N LEU A 76 1.92 -32.06 8.65
CA LEU A 76 2.64 -30.80 8.55
C LEU A 76 3.51 -30.65 9.82
N PRO A 77 4.66 -31.35 9.90
CA PRO A 77 5.49 -31.40 11.11
C PRO A 77 5.95 -30.01 11.54
N ASP A 78 6.36 -29.19 10.57
CA ASP A 78 6.82 -27.80 10.77
C ASP A 78 5.75 -26.89 11.39
N LEU A 79 4.47 -27.25 11.24
CA LEU A 79 3.33 -26.52 11.79
C LEU A 79 2.70 -27.25 12.98
N GLY A 80 3.18 -28.45 13.34
CA GLY A 80 2.58 -29.31 14.36
C GLY A 80 1.13 -29.70 14.06
N ARG A 81 0.76 -29.85 12.77
CA ARG A 81 -0.64 -30.02 12.35
C ARG A 81 -0.85 -31.29 11.53
N VAL A 82 -2.02 -31.90 11.72
CA VAL A 82 -2.57 -32.97 10.88
C VAL A 82 -3.77 -32.41 10.14
N ASP A 83 -3.82 -32.62 8.82
CA ASP A 83 -4.95 -32.23 7.97
C ASP A 83 -5.52 -33.45 7.25
N ARG A 84 -6.84 -33.63 7.32
CA ARG A 84 -7.59 -34.73 6.72
C ARG A 84 -8.71 -34.24 5.81
N CYS A 85 -8.75 -32.95 5.47
CA CYS A 85 -9.80 -32.36 4.64
C CYS A 85 -9.94 -33.07 3.28
N GLU A 86 -8.83 -33.47 2.67
CA GLU A 86 -8.82 -34.23 1.40
C GLU A 86 -9.44 -35.63 1.50
N THR A 87 -9.76 -36.13 2.70
CA THR A 87 -10.55 -37.36 2.84
C THR A 87 -11.93 -37.20 2.19
N CYS A 88 -12.50 -35.99 2.24
CA CYS A 88 -13.81 -35.64 1.70
C CYS A 88 -13.73 -34.68 0.49
N HIS A 89 -12.75 -33.77 0.47
CA HIS A 89 -12.53 -32.78 -0.59
C HIS A 89 -11.63 -33.31 -1.72
N LEU A 90 -12.09 -34.36 -2.39
CA LEU A 90 -11.26 -35.20 -3.26
C LEU A 90 -10.97 -34.62 -4.64
N GLY A 91 -11.70 -33.58 -5.06
CA GLY A 91 -11.47 -32.90 -6.34
C GLY A 91 -10.65 -31.61 -6.22
N ILE A 92 -10.15 -31.29 -5.02
CA ILE A 92 -9.62 -29.96 -4.68
C ILE A 92 -8.44 -29.51 -5.56
N ASP A 93 -7.60 -30.44 -5.97
CA ASP A 93 -6.39 -30.25 -6.77
C ASP A 93 -6.57 -30.64 -8.25
N ASP A 94 -7.76 -31.09 -8.65
CA ASP A 94 -8.05 -31.60 -9.99
C ASP A 94 -8.95 -30.62 -10.79
N PRO A 95 -8.40 -29.91 -11.78
CA PRO A 95 -9.15 -28.95 -12.60
C PRO A 95 -10.37 -29.53 -13.31
N ALA A 96 -10.42 -30.86 -13.53
CA ALA A 96 -11.58 -31.52 -14.13
C ALA A 96 -12.86 -31.33 -13.28
N PHE A 97 -12.71 -31.12 -11.97
CA PHE A 97 -13.82 -30.93 -11.03
C PHE A 97 -14.18 -29.47 -10.78
N ALA A 98 -13.69 -28.51 -11.59
CA ALA A 98 -13.99 -27.08 -11.40
C ALA A 98 -15.50 -26.74 -11.40
N ARG A 99 -16.34 -27.58 -12.03
CA ARG A 99 -17.81 -27.42 -12.08
C ARG A 99 -18.57 -28.44 -11.22
N ALA A 100 -17.87 -29.25 -10.44
CA ALA A 100 -18.49 -30.22 -9.55
C ALA A 100 -19.17 -29.52 -8.35
N PRO A 101 -20.20 -30.12 -7.74
CA PRO A 101 -20.78 -29.60 -6.51
C PRO A 101 -19.83 -29.77 -5.32
N ALA A 102 -19.92 -28.89 -4.33
CA ALA A 102 -19.25 -29.09 -3.05
C ALA A 102 -19.70 -30.42 -2.39
N PRO A 103 -18.80 -31.16 -1.72
CA PRO A 103 -17.39 -30.85 -1.45
C PRO A 103 -16.40 -31.28 -2.56
N PHE A 104 -16.89 -31.76 -3.71
CA PHE A 104 -16.06 -32.34 -4.77
C PHE A 104 -15.49 -31.32 -5.77
N ALA A 105 -15.86 -30.06 -5.63
CA ALA A 105 -15.37 -28.98 -6.48
C ALA A 105 -13.85 -28.80 -6.36
N ALA A 106 -13.20 -28.44 -7.47
CA ALA A 106 -11.81 -27.98 -7.46
C ALA A 106 -11.67 -26.65 -6.70
N HIS A 107 -10.48 -26.39 -6.17
CA HIS A 107 -10.21 -25.16 -5.46
C HIS A 107 -10.45 -23.95 -6.38
N PRO A 108 -11.20 -22.93 -5.94
CA PRO A 108 -11.41 -21.74 -6.76
C PRO A 108 -10.12 -20.94 -6.90
N GLY A 109 -9.86 -20.36 -8.07
CA GLY A 109 -8.63 -19.58 -8.32
C GLY A 109 -7.37 -20.43 -8.49
N THR A 110 -6.20 -19.81 -8.37
CA THR A 110 -4.90 -20.44 -8.69
C THR A 110 -4.01 -20.66 -7.47
N TRP A 111 -4.55 -20.55 -6.25
CA TRP A 111 -3.80 -20.57 -4.99
C TRP A 111 -2.92 -21.80 -4.83
N LEU A 112 -3.44 -22.98 -5.18
CA LEU A 112 -2.72 -24.25 -5.04
C LEU A 112 -1.51 -24.37 -5.99
N SER A 113 -1.41 -23.52 -7.03
CA SER A 113 -0.23 -23.46 -7.89
C SER A 113 1.00 -22.90 -7.16
N THR A 114 0.78 -22.05 -6.15
CA THR A 114 1.85 -21.47 -5.32
C THR A 114 1.87 -22.06 -3.90
N HIS A 115 0.73 -22.61 -3.45
CA HIS A 115 0.52 -23.19 -2.13
C HIS A 115 -0.06 -24.61 -2.24
N PRO A 116 0.72 -25.61 -2.69
CA PRO A 116 0.23 -26.97 -2.84
C PRO A 116 -0.15 -27.58 -1.48
N THR A 117 -1.19 -28.41 -1.46
CA THR A 117 -1.79 -28.94 -0.23
C THR A 117 -0.86 -29.88 0.53
N ASP A 118 0.02 -30.60 -0.16
CA ASP A 118 1.03 -31.47 0.45
C ASP A 118 2.01 -30.73 1.38
N ARG A 119 2.25 -29.45 1.12
CA ARG A 119 3.16 -28.58 1.89
C ARG A 119 2.46 -27.67 2.89
N PHE A 120 1.23 -27.23 2.58
CA PHE A 120 0.51 -26.23 3.37
C PHE A 120 -0.75 -26.78 4.06
N GLY A 121 -1.34 -27.87 3.57
CA GLY A 121 -2.66 -28.34 3.99
C GLY A 121 -3.77 -27.31 3.75
N CYS A 122 -4.94 -27.55 4.35
CA CYS A 122 -6.13 -26.71 4.24
C CYS A 122 -6.30 -25.80 5.46
N THR A 123 -6.05 -26.31 6.66
CA THR A 123 -6.31 -25.57 7.92
C THR A 123 -5.47 -24.31 8.15
N PRO A 124 -4.26 -24.13 7.59
CA PRO A 124 -3.58 -22.83 7.68
C PRO A 124 -4.31 -21.72 6.91
N CYS A 125 -5.03 -22.08 5.85
CA CYS A 125 -5.83 -21.14 5.05
C CYS A 125 -7.26 -21.01 5.60
N HIS A 126 -7.86 -22.10 6.05
CA HIS A 126 -9.29 -22.16 6.43
C HIS A 126 -9.57 -22.11 7.94
N ASP A 127 -8.54 -22.15 8.80
CA ASP A 127 -8.71 -22.49 10.22
C ASP A 127 -9.48 -23.83 10.39
N GLY A 128 -10.07 -24.11 11.54
CA GLY A 128 -10.85 -25.34 11.78
C GLY A 128 -10.05 -26.54 12.29
N GLN A 129 -10.72 -27.69 12.37
CA GLN A 129 -10.18 -28.94 12.94
C GLN A 129 -9.74 -29.90 11.84
N GLY A 130 -8.45 -29.89 11.51
CA GLY A 130 -7.89 -30.71 10.43
C GLY A 130 -7.96 -32.22 10.69
N GLN A 131 -8.09 -32.67 11.94
CA GLN A 131 -8.19 -34.10 12.26
C GLN A 131 -9.60 -34.68 12.12
N ALA A 132 -10.62 -33.82 12.03
CA ALA A 132 -12.01 -34.24 12.00
C ALA A 132 -12.35 -34.89 10.65
N THR A 133 -13.16 -35.96 10.74
CA THR A 133 -13.59 -36.74 9.58
C THR A 133 -15.11 -36.81 9.48
N ASP A 134 -15.83 -36.04 10.30
CA ASP A 134 -17.28 -35.90 10.32
C ASP A 134 -17.69 -34.47 9.91
N TYR A 135 -18.69 -34.35 9.06
CA TYR A 135 -19.17 -33.03 8.61
C TYR A 135 -20.17 -32.44 9.60
N ALA A 136 -21.09 -33.29 10.07
CA ALA A 136 -22.25 -32.89 10.87
C ALA A 136 -21.91 -32.32 12.26
N THR A 137 -20.72 -32.61 12.78
CA THR A 137 -20.33 -32.31 14.16
C THR A 137 -19.06 -31.48 14.24
N VAL A 138 -17.90 -31.90 13.74
CA VAL A 138 -16.62 -31.30 14.17
C VAL A 138 -15.82 -30.63 13.05
N ALA A 139 -15.88 -31.09 11.80
CA ALA A 139 -14.98 -30.56 10.76
C ALA A 139 -15.27 -29.11 10.34
N HIS A 140 -16.55 -28.71 10.29
CA HIS A 140 -16.97 -27.41 9.75
C HIS A 140 -17.75 -26.54 10.74
N GLN A 141 -18.21 -27.11 11.86
CA GLN A 141 -19.01 -26.39 12.86
C GLN A 141 -18.15 -25.89 14.03
N PRO A 142 -18.45 -24.72 14.63
CA PRO A 142 -17.80 -24.30 15.87
C PRO A 142 -18.03 -25.31 16.99
N GLN A 143 -16.97 -25.64 17.72
CA GLN A 143 -17.01 -26.56 18.86
C GLN A 143 -16.48 -25.87 20.12
N PRO A 144 -17.02 -26.16 21.32
CA PRO A 144 -16.63 -25.45 22.55
C PRO A 144 -15.14 -25.51 22.89
N PHE A 145 -14.46 -26.57 22.47
CA PHE A 145 -13.04 -26.83 22.76
C PHE A 145 -12.13 -26.61 21.53
N VAL A 146 -12.68 -26.17 20.39
CA VAL A 146 -11.88 -25.85 19.21
C VAL A 146 -11.44 -24.40 19.31
N THR A 147 -10.14 -24.21 19.50
CA THR A 147 -9.52 -22.89 19.69
C THR A 147 -9.65 -21.98 18.46
N ARG A 148 -9.85 -22.55 17.26
CA ARG A 148 -10.04 -21.80 16.01
C ARG A 148 -11.08 -22.48 15.11
N PRO A 149 -12.35 -22.03 15.12
CA PRO A 149 -13.36 -22.55 14.20
C PRO A 149 -13.00 -22.22 12.75
N MET A 150 -13.61 -22.94 11.80
CA MET A 150 -13.44 -22.66 10.37
C MET A 150 -13.79 -21.21 10.07
N ARG A 151 -12.90 -20.54 9.34
CA ARG A 151 -13.02 -19.11 9.05
C ARG A 151 -14.03 -18.86 7.91
N PRO A 152 -14.95 -17.89 8.07
CA PRO A 152 -15.87 -17.50 7.00
C PRO A 152 -15.13 -16.97 5.75
N LEU A 153 -15.71 -17.16 4.57
CA LEU A 153 -15.13 -16.69 3.29
C LEU A 153 -14.96 -15.17 3.26
N GLU A 154 -15.78 -14.43 4.00
CA GLU A 154 -15.72 -12.99 4.11
C GLU A 154 -14.42 -12.53 4.80
N THR A 155 -13.86 -13.33 5.71
CA THR A 155 -12.65 -12.98 6.45
C THR A 155 -11.44 -13.86 6.15
N ILE A 156 -11.57 -14.81 5.21
CA ILE A 156 -10.54 -15.81 4.89
C ILE A 156 -9.17 -15.21 4.55
N GLU A 157 -9.14 -14.04 3.91
CA GLU A 157 -7.91 -13.33 3.54
C GLU A 157 -7.05 -12.93 4.74
N ALA A 158 -7.60 -12.87 5.97
CA ALA A 158 -6.80 -12.69 7.18
C ALA A 158 -5.72 -13.77 7.32
N ASN A 159 -6.00 -15.00 6.88
CA ASN A 159 -5.05 -16.11 7.00
C ASN A 159 -3.87 -15.98 6.03
N CYS A 160 -4.05 -15.33 4.87
CA CYS A 160 -2.93 -14.97 3.99
C CYS A 160 -1.90 -14.10 4.73
N GLY A 161 -2.39 -13.18 5.57
CA GLY A 161 -1.55 -12.22 6.29
C GLY A 161 -0.70 -12.80 7.41
N VAL A 162 -0.98 -14.04 7.85
CA VAL A 162 -0.22 -14.72 8.91
C VAL A 162 1.19 -15.07 8.40
N CYS A 163 1.28 -15.52 7.14
CA CYS A 163 2.52 -15.88 6.44
C CYS A 163 3.10 -14.67 5.67
N HIS A 164 2.26 -13.92 4.95
CA HIS A 164 2.68 -12.77 4.16
C HIS A 164 2.76 -11.50 5.02
N ARG A 165 3.72 -11.46 5.95
CA ARG A 165 3.90 -10.33 6.88
C ARG A 165 4.50 -9.13 6.15
N ALA A 166 3.73 -8.06 6.01
CA ALA A 166 4.13 -6.83 5.30
C ALA A 166 4.41 -6.97 3.80
N LEU A 167 4.12 -8.14 3.22
CA LEU A 167 4.04 -8.34 1.77
C LEU A 167 2.57 -8.54 1.43
N ASP A 168 2.03 -7.75 0.51
CA ASP A 168 0.63 -7.89 0.11
C ASP A 168 0.55 -8.94 -1.00
N PRO A 169 -0.13 -10.09 -0.77
CA PRO A 169 -0.27 -11.10 -1.80
C PRO A 169 -1.28 -10.59 -2.85
N PRO A 170 -1.01 -10.79 -4.16
CA PRO A 170 -1.84 -10.24 -5.25
C PRO A 170 -3.29 -10.71 -5.17
N ASP A 171 -3.52 -11.89 -4.62
CA ASP A 171 -4.82 -12.53 -4.57
C ASP A 171 -5.64 -12.18 -3.30
N ALA A 172 -5.10 -11.40 -2.35
CA ALA A 172 -5.81 -10.93 -1.14
C ALA A 172 -5.99 -9.39 -1.10
N PRO A 173 -6.78 -8.81 -2.01
CA PRO A 173 -6.90 -7.36 -2.14
C PRO A 173 -7.55 -6.69 -0.91
N ARG A 174 -8.45 -7.37 -0.18
CA ARG A 174 -9.11 -6.78 1.00
C ARG A 174 -8.14 -6.70 2.18
N LEU A 175 -7.28 -7.71 2.33
CA LEU A 175 -6.17 -7.65 3.30
C LEU A 175 -5.22 -6.49 2.98
N ALA A 176 -4.80 -6.38 1.71
CA ALA A 176 -3.90 -5.31 1.27
C ALA A 176 -4.50 -3.92 1.53
N GLU A 177 -5.79 -3.74 1.23
CA GLU A 177 -6.50 -2.49 1.47
C GLU A 177 -6.64 -2.18 2.98
N GLY A 178 -6.93 -3.20 3.80
CA GLY A 178 -6.96 -3.06 5.26
C GLY A 178 -5.63 -2.60 5.85
N ARG A 179 -4.52 -3.19 5.38
CA ARG A 179 -3.16 -2.78 5.77
C ARG A 179 -2.86 -1.35 5.32
N ARG A 180 -3.25 -0.97 4.10
CA ARG A 180 -3.13 0.42 3.61
C ARG A 180 -3.88 1.39 4.53
N LEU A 181 -5.10 1.06 4.94
CA LEU A 181 -5.89 1.89 5.86
C LEU A 181 -5.22 2.02 7.24
N ILE A 182 -4.67 0.93 7.79
CA ILE A 182 -3.87 0.95 9.04
C ILE A 182 -2.70 1.94 8.92
N VAL A 183 -2.01 1.93 7.77
CA VAL A 183 -0.87 2.82 7.52
C VAL A 183 -1.31 4.27 7.37
N GLU A 184 -2.31 4.52 6.54
CA GLU A 184 -2.80 5.86 6.27
C GLU A 184 -3.44 6.54 7.48
N SER A 185 -4.03 5.76 8.39
CA SER A 185 -4.61 6.25 9.63
C SER A 185 -3.62 6.30 10.79
N GLY A 186 -2.38 5.84 10.59
CA GLY A 186 -1.31 5.93 11.58
C GLY A 186 -1.54 5.10 12.84
N CYS A 187 -2.26 3.97 12.74
CA CYS A 187 -2.61 3.17 13.93
C CYS A 187 -1.37 2.73 14.72
N PHE A 188 -0.25 2.46 14.04
CA PHE A 188 1.01 2.03 14.64
C PHE A 188 1.81 3.14 15.36
N SER A 189 1.38 4.40 15.27
CA SER A 189 1.91 5.50 16.10
C SER A 189 1.44 5.36 17.55
N CYS A 190 0.19 4.91 17.74
CA CYS A 190 -0.35 4.66 19.07
C CYS A 190 -0.16 3.20 19.50
N HIS A 191 -0.29 2.24 18.59
CA HIS A 191 -0.27 0.81 18.90
C HIS A 191 1.03 0.14 18.45
N GLU A 192 1.44 -0.90 19.17
CA GLU A 192 2.38 -1.86 18.62
C GLU A 192 1.62 -2.87 17.75
N ILE A 193 1.99 -2.95 16.47
CA ILE A 193 1.33 -3.79 15.48
C ILE A 193 2.40 -4.63 14.75
N PRO A 194 2.50 -5.94 15.05
CA PRO A 194 3.45 -6.81 14.36
C PRO A 194 3.26 -6.82 12.84
N GLY A 195 4.36 -6.84 12.09
CA GLY A 195 4.39 -6.68 10.64
C GLY A 195 4.41 -5.22 10.15
N PHE A 196 4.38 -4.24 11.06
CA PHE A 196 4.51 -2.82 10.76
C PHE A 196 5.73 -2.21 11.48
N GLU A 197 6.71 -3.04 11.84
CA GLU A 197 7.93 -2.60 12.52
C GLU A 197 8.72 -1.61 11.65
N GLY A 198 9.25 -0.56 12.28
CA GLY A 198 10.01 0.48 11.58
C GLY A 198 9.15 1.43 10.74
N MET A 199 7.84 1.21 10.60
CA MET A 199 6.95 2.19 9.99
C MET A 199 6.76 3.38 10.93
N THR A 200 6.81 4.59 10.36
CA THR A 200 6.58 5.84 11.10
C THR A 200 5.47 6.63 10.45
N PHE A 201 4.46 7.00 11.24
CA PHE A 201 3.42 7.92 10.83
C PHE A 201 3.56 9.12 11.75
N ARG A 202 3.83 10.27 11.15
CA ARG A 202 3.98 11.51 11.89
C ARG A 202 3.00 12.51 11.32
N GLY A 203 2.17 13.05 12.20
CA GLY A 203 1.48 14.29 11.95
C GLY A 203 2.48 15.42 11.71
N PRO A 204 2.03 16.56 11.18
CA PRO A 204 2.89 17.71 11.00
C PRO A 204 3.52 18.14 12.34
N SER A 205 4.77 18.59 12.27
CA SER A 205 5.42 19.26 13.40
C SER A 205 4.58 20.43 13.88
N LEU A 206 4.53 20.60 15.20
CA LEU A 206 3.81 21.67 15.86
C LEU A 206 4.76 22.74 16.45
N ASP A 207 6.07 22.62 16.19
CA ASP A 207 7.11 23.49 16.77
C ASP A 207 6.88 24.98 16.50
N SER A 208 6.31 25.28 15.33
CA SER A 208 6.01 26.65 14.88
C SER A 208 4.54 26.82 14.49
N ILE A 209 3.64 25.99 15.02
CA ILE A 209 2.20 26.07 14.64
C ILE A 209 1.60 27.44 14.99
N GLY A 210 2.10 28.11 16.03
CA GLY A 210 1.68 29.45 16.43
C GLY A 210 1.98 30.56 15.42
N TYR A 211 2.90 30.33 14.46
CA TYR A 211 3.12 31.21 13.31
C TYR A 211 2.32 30.80 12.08
N LYS A 212 1.88 29.54 12.01
CA LYS A 212 1.25 28.98 10.83
C LYS A 212 -0.23 29.26 10.77
N VAL A 213 -0.96 28.99 11.86
CA VAL A 213 -2.41 28.85 11.81
C VAL A 213 -3.15 30.02 12.43
N ARG A 214 -4.40 30.21 12.00
CA ARG A 214 -5.34 31.17 12.57
C ARG A 214 -6.00 30.56 13.82
N PRO A 215 -6.25 31.33 14.90
CA PRO A 215 -6.83 30.78 16.13
C PRO A 215 -8.20 30.13 15.93
N ALA A 216 -9.09 30.80 15.19
CA ALA A 216 -10.43 30.30 14.90
C ALA A 216 -10.40 28.94 14.18
N TRP A 217 -9.48 28.78 13.22
CA TRP A 217 -9.27 27.50 12.56
C TRP A 217 -8.85 26.42 13.54
N LEU A 218 -7.91 26.71 14.45
CA LEU A 218 -7.41 25.72 15.40
C LEU A 218 -8.52 25.22 16.33
N THR A 219 -9.43 26.09 16.77
CA THR A 219 -10.62 25.69 17.54
C THR A 219 -11.51 24.73 16.74
N SER A 220 -11.87 25.09 15.51
CA SER A 220 -12.72 24.27 14.65
C SER A 220 -12.06 22.93 14.32
N TRP A 221 -10.76 22.94 14.04
CA TRP A 221 -9.97 21.74 13.76
C TRP A 221 -9.90 20.79 14.95
N LEU A 222 -9.66 21.30 16.17
CA LEU A 222 -9.60 20.47 17.37
C LEU A 222 -10.98 19.88 17.75
N LYS A 223 -12.07 20.56 17.39
CA LYS A 223 -13.45 20.10 17.65
C LYS A 223 -13.88 19.00 16.67
N ASP A 224 -13.65 19.22 15.37
CA ASP A 224 -14.02 18.28 14.32
C ASP A 224 -13.10 18.41 13.09
N PRO A 225 -11.98 17.65 13.05
CA PRO A 225 -11.06 17.67 11.92
C PRO A 225 -11.73 17.31 10.60
N LYS A 226 -12.72 16.40 10.60
CA LYS A 226 -13.38 15.95 9.38
C LYS A 226 -14.39 16.96 8.84
N GLY A 227 -15.00 17.75 9.72
CA GLY A 227 -15.81 18.92 9.31
C GLY A 227 -15.00 19.97 8.54
N TYR A 228 -13.70 20.11 8.85
CA TYR A 228 -12.78 20.95 8.06
C TYR A 228 -12.14 20.23 6.87
N LEU A 229 -11.79 18.96 7.00
CA LEU A 229 -11.14 18.18 5.94
C LEU A 229 -11.72 16.76 5.93
N PRO A 230 -12.67 16.42 5.03
CA PRO A 230 -13.34 15.12 5.03
C PRO A 230 -12.40 13.91 5.05
N GLN A 231 -11.25 14.04 4.37
CA GLN A 231 -10.18 13.05 4.27
C GLN A 231 -9.13 13.14 5.40
N SER A 232 -9.37 13.94 6.44
CA SER A 232 -8.47 14.07 7.58
C SER A 232 -8.11 12.71 8.16
N LYS A 233 -6.80 12.50 8.35
CA LYS A 233 -6.26 11.34 9.06
C LYS A 233 -6.19 11.58 10.57
N MET A 234 -6.35 12.82 11.04
CA MET A 234 -6.51 13.11 12.46
C MET A 234 -7.93 12.75 12.90
N GLY A 235 -8.05 11.77 13.79
CA GLY A 235 -9.34 11.37 14.36
C GLY A 235 -9.90 12.44 15.31
N ASN A 236 -11.19 12.34 15.61
CA ASN A 236 -11.85 13.18 16.59
C ASN A 236 -11.54 12.67 18.01
N PHE A 237 -10.85 13.49 18.81
CA PHE A 237 -10.45 13.17 20.19
C PHE A 237 -11.52 13.52 21.24
N ARG A 238 -12.69 14.02 20.81
CA ARG A 238 -13.85 14.33 21.64
C ARG A 238 -13.50 15.27 22.80
N LEU A 239 -12.71 16.30 22.50
CA LEU A 239 -12.24 17.29 23.47
C LEU A 239 -13.41 18.16 23.95
N SER A 240 -13.46 18.44 25.25
CA SER A 240 -14.37 19.43 25.83
C SER A 240 -13.98 20.86 25.42
N SER A 241 -14.91 21.82 25.56
CA SER A 241 -14.64 23.23 25.25
C SER A 241 -13.44 23.80 26.02
N ASP A 242 -13.29 23.44 27.30
CA ASP A 242 -12.18 23.89 28.15
C ASP A 242 -10.84 23.26 27.73
N GLU A 243 -10.85 21.98 27.35
CA GLU A 243 -9.68 21.32 26.79
C GLU A 243 -9.26 21.97 25.47
N ILE A 244 -10.21 22.30 24.59
CA ILE A 244 -9.94 22.99 23.32
C ILE A 244 -9.32 24.36 23.58
N GLY A 245 -9.89 25.16 24.50
CA GLY A 245 -9.36 26.49 24.82
C GLY A 245 -7.94 26.44 25.37
N SER A 246 -7.68 25.55 26.33
CA SER A 246 -6.35 25.38 26.93
C SER A 246 -5.32 24.87 25.91
N LEU A 247 -5.70 23.88 25.11
CA LEU A 247 -4.84 23.31 24.08
C LEU A 247 -4.55 24.31 22.96
N GLN A 248 -5.54 25.11 22.54
CA GLN A 248 -5.36 26.18 21.57
C GLN A 248 -4.31 27.19 22.05
N GLY A 249 -4.42 27.67 23.31
CA GLY A 249 -3.45 28.60 23.88
C GLY A 249 -2.04 28.03 23.95
N PHE A 250 -1.93 26.77 24.39
CA PHE A 250 -0.65 26.05 24.40
C PHE A 250 -0.04 25.93 22.99
N LEU A 251 -0.79 25.49 22.00
CA LEU A 251 -0.29 25.30 20.63
C LEU A 251 0.09 26.63 19.97
N LEU A 252 -0.68 27.69 20.15
CA LEU A 252 -0.38 28.99 19.55
C LEU A 252 0.81 29.71 20.21
N SER A 253 1.21 29.28 21.41
CA SER A 253 2.49 29.70 22.03
C SER A 253 3.71 29.02 21.41
N GLN A 254 3.54 27.93 20.65
CA GLN A 254 4.65 27.20 20.01
C GLN A 254 5.16 27.97 18.79
N ARG A 255 6.31 28.61 19.00
CA ARG A 255 6.93 29.57 18.09
C ARG A 255 8.44 29.38 17.99
N ALA A 256 8.88 28.13 17.79
CA ALA A 256 10.28 27.87 17.46
C ALA A 256 10.70 28.80 16.30
N GLN A 257 11.85 29.47 16.45
CA GLN A 257 12.29 30.59 15.61
C GLN A 257 12.38 30.20 14.13
N VAL A 258 11.31 30.45 13.40
CA VAL A 258 11.31 30.48 11.94
C VAL A 258 11.25 31.95 11.56
N PRO A 259 12.33 32.55 11.02
CA PRO A 259 12.24 33.92 10.52
C PRO A 259 11.25 33.93 9.36
N LEU A 260 10.22 34.76 9.47
CA LEU A 260 9.23 34.96 8.40
C LEU A 260 9.77 36.06 7.49
N ASP A 261 10.01 35.72 6.23
CA ASP A 261 10.67 36.60 5.26
C ASP A 261 9.66 37.49 4.50
N SER A 262 8.50 37.78 5.10
CA SER A 262 7.48 38.66 4.50
C SER A 262 7.68 40.13 4.84
N THR A 263 8.69 40.48 5.65
CA THR A 263 9.00 41.85 6.02
C THR A 263 9.44 42.64 4.79
N GLY A 264 8.68 43.67 4.42
CA GLY A 264 8.95 44.50 3.23
C GLY A 264 8.16 44.11 1.97
N VAL A 265 7.34 43.06 2.01
CA VAL A 265 6.43 42.72 0.91
C VAL A 265 5.29 43.73 0.82
N ASP A 266 5.17 44.41 -0.31
CA ASP A 266 4.05 45.32 -0.60
C ASP A 266 2.84 44.53 -1.12
N TRP A 267 1.98 44.13 -0.19
CA TRP A 267 0.75 43.37 -0.45
C TRP A 267 -0.30 44.12 -1.27
N LYS A 268 -0.25 45.46 -1.31
CA LYS A 268 -1.20 46.26 -2.11
C LYS A 268 -0.97 46.09 -3.61
N LYS A 269 0.21 45.62 -4.00
CA LYS A 269 0.60 45.35 -5.39
C LYS A 269 0.36 43.90 -5.82
N ALA A 270 -0.30 43.09 -4.99
CA ALA A 270 -0.55 41.69 -5.33
C ALA A 270 -1.46 41.56 -6.56
N ASP A 271 -1.07 40.71 -7.51
CA ASP A 271 -1.85 40.37 -8.70
C ASP A 271 -2.32 38.91 -8.61
N THR A 272 -3.58 38.69 -8.25
CA THR A 272 -4.14 37.35 -8.11
C THR A 272 -4.38 36.64 -9.44
N ALA A 273 -4.47 37.38 -10.55
CA ALA A 273 -4.56 36.78 -11.89
C ALA A 273 -3.21 36.17 -12.29
N ASN A 274 -2.11 36.89 -12.04
CA ASN A 274 -0.76 36.35 -12.19
C ASN A 274 -0.52 35.17 -11.23
N GLY A 275 -0.94 35.29 -9.97
CA GLY A 275 -0.89 34.20 -8.99
C GLY A 275 -1.59 32.92 -9.46
N ARG A 276 -2.77 33.05 -10.09
CA ARG A 276 -3.49 31.93 -10.70
C ARG A 276 -2.73 31.31 -11.87
N ALA A 277 -2.13 32.12 -12.75
CA ALA A 277 -1.35 31.64 -13.88
C ALA A 277 -0.15 30.81 -13.41
N LEU A 278 0.62 31.35 -12.44
CA LEU A 278 1.74 30.66 -11.81
C LEU A 278 1.30 29.37 -11.12
N PHE A 279 0.19 29.37 -10.38
CA PHE A 279 -0.33 28.15 -9.75
C PHE A 279 -0.58 27.01 -10.76
N GLY A 280 -1.02 27.35 -11.98
CA GLY A 280 -1.18 26.40 -13.08
C GLY A 280 0.15 25.98 -13.71
N GLU A 281 1.07 26.91 -13.95
CA GLU A 281 2.41 26.67 -14.53
C GLU A 281 3.26 25.76 -13.65
N LEU A 282 3.30 26.02 -12.34
CA LEU A 282 4.02 25.23 -11.34
C LEU A 282 3.36 23.88 -11.06
N ARG A 283 2.18 23.60 -11.66
CA ARG A 283 1.45 22.33 -11.52
C ARG A 283 1.11 21.99 -10.05
N CYS A 284 0.75 22.98 -9.25
CA CYS A 284 0.42 22.77 -7.83
C CYS A 284 -0.66 21.69 -7.65
N VAL A 285 -1.66 21.63 -8.56
CA VAL A 285 -2.75 20.65 -8.52
C VAL A 285 -2.33 19.19 -8.73
N SER A 286 -1.12 18.94 -9.24
CA SER A 286 -0.59 17.58 -9.38
C SER A 286 -0.27 16.93 -8.03
N CYS A 287 0.02 17.75 -7.00
CA CYS A 287 0.23 17.28 -5.64
C CYS A 287 -0.92 17.67 -4.70
N HIS A 288 -1.54 18.83 -4.93
CA HIS A 288 -2.55 19.40 -4.05
C HIS A 288 -3.95 19.29 -4.64
N ALA A 289 -4.85 18.64 -3.91
CA ALA A 289 -6.26 18.66 -4.26
C ALA A 289 -6.86 20.06 -4.04
N VAL A 290 -7.78 20.44 -4.92
CA VAL A 290 -8.64 21.62 -4.86
C VAL A 290 -10.05 21.19 -5.24
N ASN A 291 -11.02 21.50 -4.40
CA ASN A 291 -12.41 21.04 -4.48
C ASN A 291 -12.51 19.52 -4.70
N GLY A 292 -11.65 18.76 -4.02
CA GLY A 292 -11.57 17.30 -4.14
C GLY A 292 -10.94 16.78 -5.44
N ARG A 293 -10.41 17.65 -6.30
CA ARG A 293 -9.75 17.27 -7.57
C ARG A 293 -8.26 17.62 -7.54
N GLY A 294 -7.41 16.71 -8.03
CA GLY A 294 -5.96 16.87 -8.03
C GLY A 294 -5.25 15.79 -7.23
N GLY A 295 -3.97 16.00 -6.94
CA GLY A 295 -3.14 15.06 -6.17
C GLY A 295 -3.46 15.02 -4.67
N THR A 296 -3.08 13.93 -4.02
CA THR A 296 -3.24 13.74 -2.56
C THR A 296 -1.90 13.70 -1.81
N ALA A 297 -0.78 13.88 -2.52
CA ALA A 297 0.55 13.90 -1.94
C ALA A 297 0.80 15.14 -1.06
N GLY A 298 0.22 16.28 -1.46
CA GLY A 298 0.21 17.53 -0.70
C GLY A 298 -1.13 17.72 0.06
N PRO A 299 -1.17 18.63 1.05
CA PRO A 299 -2.42 18.99 1.70
C PRO A 299 -3.41 19.60 0.72
N GLU A 300 -4.69 19.32 0.94
CA GLU A 300 -5.80 19.95 0.22
C GLU A 300 -5.81 21.48 0.46
N LEU A 301 -6.11 22.26 -0.59
CA LEU A 301 -5.99 23.73 -0.58
C LEU A 301 -7.31 24.51 -0.64
N THR A 302 -8.48 23.89 -0.83
CA THR A 302 -9.81 24.55 -0.98
C THR A 302 -10.11 25.57 0.11
N ARG A 303 -9.62 25.31 1.33
CA ARG A 303 -9.85 26.19 2.50
C ARG A 303 -8.56 26.68 3.12
N ILE A 304 -7.47 26.76 2.34
CA ILE A 304 -6.16 27.13 2.89
C ILE A 304 -6.19 28.52 3.53
N GLY A 305 -6.97 29.47 2.99
CA GLY A 305 -7.13 30.83 3.52
C GLY A 305 -7.78 30.88 4.91
N ASP A 306 -8.66 29.92 5.22
CA ASP A 306 -9.26 29.78 6.56
C ASP A 306 -8.22 29.39 7.60
N LYS A 307 -7.18 28.65 7.17
CA LYS A 307 -6.24 27.95 8.05
C LYS A 307 -5.00 28.77 8.33
N VAL A 308 -4.31 29.22 7.28
CA VAL A 308 -2.94 29.73 7.41
C VAL A 308 -2.88 31.24 7.49
N ARG A 309 -1.81 31.74 8.11
CA ARG A 309 -1.45 33.15 8.13
C ARG A 309 -0.70 33.55 6.87
N ARG A 310 -0.87 34.80 6.43
CA ARG A 310 -0.30 35.30 5.17
C ARG A 310 1.23 35.29 5.13
N ASP A 311 1.84 35.79 6.19
CA ASP A 311 3.29 35.85 6.39
C ASP A 311 3.94 34.46 6.35
N TRP A 312 3.29 33.50 6.99
CA TRP A 312 3.71 32.09 6.97
C TRP A 312 3.57 31.47 5.59
N LEU A 313 2.44 31.64 4.91
CA LEU A 313 2.23 31.03 3.59
C LEU A 313 3.25 31.54 2.58
N PHE A 314 3.51 32.85 2.56
CA PHE A 314 4.55 33.44 1.73
C PHE A 314 5.93 32.82 1.98
N SER A 315 6.34 32.79 3.25
CA SER A 315 7.65 32.26 3.64
C SER A 315 7.78 30.77 3.33
N TYR A 316 6.71 30.00 3.53
CA TYR A 316 6.65 28.57 3.23
C TYR A 316 6.71 28.29 1.72
N LEU A 317 6.03 29.07 0.89
CA LEU A 317 6.12 28.90 -0.57
C LEU A 317 7.52 29.25 -1.10
N LYS A 318 8.14 30.29 -0.54
CA LYS A 318 9.49 30.75 -0.92
C LYS A 318 10.59 29.75 -0.55
N ASP A 319 10.56 29.22 0.67
CA ASP A 319 11.51 28.22 1.15
C ASP A 319 10.84 27.21 2.09
N PRO A 320 10.15 26.19 1.53
CA PRO A 320 9.39 25.23 2.33
C PRO A 320 10.30 24.41 3.24
N HIS A 321 11.56 24.19 2.86
CA HIS A 321 12.49 23.33 3.60
C HIS A 321 13.12 24.06 4.77
N ARG A 322 13.31 25.38 4.67
CA ARG A 322 13.70 26.20 5.83
C ARG A 322 12.59 26.27 6.88
N VAL A 323 11.33 26.35 6.44
CA VAL A 323 10.17 26.36 7.36
C VAL A 323 9.86 24.96 7.91
N GLN A 324 10.02 23.92 7.08
CA GLN A 324 9.78 22.52 7.44
C GLN A 324 10.77 21.60 6.70
N ALA A 325 11.89 21.26 7.34
CA ALA A 325 12.99 20.51 6.73
C ALA A 325 12.60 19.17 6.08
N ASP A 326 11.63 18.45 6.66
CA ASP A 326 11.21 17.13 6.18
C ASP A 326 10.07 17.17 5.14
N THR A 327 9.63 18.36 4.70
CA THR A 327 8.49 18.46 3.79
C THR A 327 8.80 17.91 2.39
N PRO A 328 7.89 17.17 1.76
CA PRO A 328 8.02 16.76 0.36
C PRO A 328 7.71 17.89 -0.63
N MET A 329 7.25 19.06 -0.14
CA MET A 329 6.94 20.20 -1.00
C MET A 329 8.17 20.63 -1.80
N LEU A 330 7.95 20.89 -3.09
CA LEU A 330 8.99 21.30 -4.03
C LEU A 330 9.46 22.73 -3.75
N GLN A 331 10.73 23.03 -4.02
CA GLN A 331 11.27 24.40 -3.95
C GLN A 331 11.49 24.96 -5.37
N TYR A 332 10.78 26.05 -5.69
CA TYR A 332 10.83 26.71 -7.00
C TYR A 332 11.69 27.99 -6.93
N ARG A 333 12.29 28.42 -8.05
CA ARG A 333 13.04 29.69 -8.12
C ARG A 333 12.20 30.83 -8.67
N LEU A 334 11.16 31.22 -7.93
CA LEU A 334 10.39 32.43 -8.21
C LEU A 334 10.90 33.64 -7.42
N SER A 335 10.61 34.83 -7.91
CA SER A 335 10.89 36.10 -7.23
C SER A 335 9.85 36.41 -6.14
N ASP A 336 10.19 37.33 -5.23
CA ASP A 336 9.28 37.75 -4.15
C ASP A 336 7.94 38.32 -4.66
N PRO A 337 7.87 39.15 -5.72
CA PRO A 337 6.59 39.56 -6.31
C PRO A 337 5.74 38.40 -6.80
N GLN A 338 6.35 37.40 -7.45
CA GLN A 338 5.63 36.21 -7.92
C GLN A 338 5.11 35.38 -6.74
N TRP A 339 5.89 35.20 -5.67
CA TRP A 339 5.40 34.51 -4.47
C TRP A 339 4.31 35.28 -3.74
N ARG A 340 4.37 36.61 -3.73
CA ARG A 340 3.31 37.47 -3.19
C ARG A 340 2.01 37.23 -3.95
N ASP A 341 2.06 37.21 -5.28
CA ASP A 341 0.91 37.03 -6.15
C ASP A 341 0.26 35.65 -5.97
N VAL A 342 1.06 34.58 -5.92
CA VAL A 342 0.58 33.21 -5.61
C VAL A 342 -0.03 33.15 -4.21
N THR A 343 0.61 33.77 -3.22
CA THR A 343 0.12 33.79 -1.84
C THR A 343 -1.23 34.51 -1.74
N ALA A 344 -1.36 35.69 -2.36
CA ALA A 344 -2.60 36.45 -2.38
C ALA A 344 -3.72 35.68 -3.08
N PHE A 345 -3.44 35.11 -4.26
CA PHE A 345 -4.38 34.24 -4.97
C PHE A 345 -4.90 33.12 -4.09
N LEU A 346 -4.01 32.38 -3.41
CA LEU A 346 -4.42 31.25 -2.57
C LEU A 346 -5.29 31.69 -1.38
N LEU A 347 -4.94 32.80 -0.72
CA LEU A 347 -5.67 33.26 0.46
C LEU A 347 -7.03 33.89 0.10
N GLU A 348 -7.16 34.52 -1.06
CA GLU A 348 -8.42 35.15 -1.49
C GLU A 348 -9.36 34.15 -2.18
N GLN A 349 -8.84 33.29 -3.05
CA GLN A 349 -9.66 32.34 -3.81
C GLN A 349 -10.16 31.17 -2.96
N TYR A 350 -9.41 30.80 -1.92
CA TYR A 350 -9.63 29.59 -1.12
C TYR A 350 -9.83 29.92 0.37
N SER A 351 -10.56 30.99 0.63
CA SER A 351 -11.12 31.34 1.95
C SER A 351 -12.65 31.30 1.91
N SER A 352 -13.26 30.88 3.01
CA SER A 352 -14.69 31.03 3.25
C SER A 352 -15.08 32.48 3.54
N ALA A 353 -16.34 32.83 3.30
CA ALA A 353 -16.88 34.17 3.57
C ALA A 353 -16.75 34.57 5.05
N ASP A 354 -16.74 33.60 5.96
CA ASP A 354 -16.60 33.80 7.41
C ASP A 354 -15.14 34.00 7.85
N THR A 355 -14.18 33.96 6.92
CA THR A 355 -12.77 34.22 7.23
C THR A 355 -12.59 35.69 7.58
N GLY A 356 -12.44 35.97 8.88
CA GLY A 356 -12.21 37.34 9.35
C GLY A 356 -10.90 37.98 8.86
N ALA A 357 -10.58 39.17 9.36
CA ALA A 357 -9.29 39.82 9.10
C ALA A 357 -8.11 38.98 9.64
N GLU A 358 -6.93 39.15 9.04
CA GLU A 358 -5.70 38.49 9.49
C GLU A 358 -5.49 38.74 11.01
N PRO A 359 -5.38 37.69 11.83
CA PRO A 359 -5.27 37.87 13.26
C PRO A 359 -3.95 38.57 13.62
N PRO A 360 -3.93 39.48 14.60
CA PRO A 360 -2.67 40.00 15.13
C PRO A 360 -1.81 38.85 15.69
N PRO A 361 -0.49 39.05 15.88
CA PRO A 361 0.34 38.09 16.57
C PRO A 361 -0.28 37.76 17.93
N VAL A 362 -0.65 36.49 18.14
CA VAL A 362 -1.32 36.12 19.39
C VAL A 362 -0.31 36.04 20.55
N THR A 363 -0.61 36.66 21.67
CA THR A 363 0.21 36.63 22.88
C THR A 363 -0.47 35.76 23.94
N TYR A 364 -0.19 34.45 23.93
CA TYR A 364 -0.60 33.57 25.02
C TYR A 364 0.49 33.56 26.08
N GLN A 365 0.24 34.22 27.22
CA GLN A 365 1.21 34.37 28.30
C GLN A 365 0.70 33.81 29.65
N ASP A 366 -0.55 33.35 29.74
CA ASP A 366 -1.06 32.76 30.98
C ASP A 366 -0.46 31.37 31.20
N ALA A 367 0.48 31.29 32.13
CA ALA A 367 1.17 30.06 32.49
C ALA A 367 0.22 28.91 32.90
N ARG A 368 -0.94 29.21 33.52
CA ARG A 368 -1.91 28.19 33.92
C ARG A 368 -2.59 27.57 32.70
N VAL A 369 -3.00 28.40 31.73
CA VAL A 369 -3.60 27.95 30.47
C VAL A 369 -2.60 27.12 29.66
N LEU A 370 -1.35 27.58 29.58
CA LEU A 370 -0.29 26.85 28.89
C LEU A 370 0.00 25.48 29.55
N ALA A 371 0.06 25.43 30.88
CA ALA A 371 0.24 24.18 31.62
C ALA A 371 -0.95 23.22 31.45
N ALA A 372 -2.18 23.73 31.50
CA ALA A 372 -3.39 22.94 31.26
C ALA A 372 -3.41 22.37 29.82
N GLY A 373 -3.09 23.19 28.83
CA GLY A 373 -3.01 22.76 27.43
C GLY A 373 -1.92 21.71 27.18
N ARG A 374 -0.74 21.87 27.80
CA ARG A 374 0.33 20.87 27.77
C ARG A 374 -0.14 19.53 28.35
N ALA A 375 -0.84 19.56 29.49
CA ALA A 375 -1.37 18.35 30.12
C ALA A 375 -2.43 17.65 29.25
N VAL A 376 -3.27 18.39 28.55
CA VAL A 376 -4.22 17.83 27.56
C VAL A 376 -3.45 17.18 26.40
N PHE A 377 -2.46 17.86 25.84
CA PHE A 377 -1.65 17.37 24.73
C PHE A 377 -1.00 16.01 25.05
N GLU A 378 -0.37 15.89 26.22
CA GLU A 378 0.26 14.64 26.67
C GLU A 378 -0.77 13.54 26.98
N ARG A 379 -1.80 13.84 27.78
CA ARG A 379 -2.80 12.84 28.20
C ARG A 379 -3.61 12.27 27.04
N ARG A 380 -3.88 13.07 26.00
CA ARG A 380 -4.59 12.63 24.79
C ARG A 380 -3.69 11.92 23.79
N GLY A 381 -2.39 11.76 24.10
CA GLY A 381 -1.43 11.06 23.26
C GLY A 381 -1.03 11.81 22.00
N CYS A 382 -1.24 13.12 21.92
CA CYS A 382 -0.84 13.89 20.75
C CYS A 382 0.66 13.75 20.39
N PRO A 383 1.61 13.60 21.35
CA PRO A 383 3.03 13.38 21.05
C PRO A 383 3.33 12.12 20.23
N SER A 384 2.48 11.09 20.24
CA SER A 384 2.72 9.84 19.49
C SER A 384 2.67 10.06 17.97
N CYS A 385 1.95 11.09 17.52
CA CYS A 385 1.85 11.48 16.12
C CYS A 385 2.54 12.83 15.85
N HIS A 386 2.42 13.80 16.75
CA HIS A 386 2.90 15.16 16.56
C HIS A 386 4.21 15.41 17.29
N ARG A 387 5.24 15.81 16.53
CA ARG A 387 6.49 16.28 17.12
C ARG A 387 6.33 17.70 17.67
N LEU A 388 6.79 17.87 18.90
CA LEU A 388 7.00 19.15 19.55
C LEU A 388 8.32 19.10 20.33
N ALA A 389 9.34 19.89 19.98
CA ALA A 389 10.71 19.81 20.50
C ALA A 389 10.78 19.93 22.03
N ALA A 390 9.85 20.68 22.63
CA ALA A 390 9.74 20.85 24.08
C ALA A 390 9.15 19.64 24.82
N ILE A 391 8.62 18.64 24.11
CA ILE A 391 7.98 17.44 24.66
C ILE A 391 8.65 16.22 24.05
N LYS A 392 9.21 15.35 24.91
CA LYS A 392 9.74 14.07 24.45
C LYS A 392 8.61 13.24 23.87
N ASP A 393 8.93 12.47 22.83
CA ASP A 393 8.01 11.47 22.29
C ASP A 393 7.54 10.56 23.44
N ALA A 394 6.22 10.52 23.66
CA ALA A 394 5.61 9.72 24.71
C ALA A 394 5.62 8.22 24.36
N GLY A 395 6.03 7.88 23.13
CA GLY A 395 5.93 6.54 22.59
C GLY A 395 4.48 6.14 22.34
N ARG A 396 4.27 4.82 22.25
CA ARG A 396 2.97 4.22 22.00
C ARG A 396 2.10 4.29 23.26
N ILE A 397 0.96 4.97 23.17
CA ILE A 397 -0.04 5.08 24.25
C ILE A 397 -1.10 3.96 24.21
N GLY A 398 -1.25 3.29 23.08
CA GLY A 398 -2.22 2.22 22.87
C GLY A 398 -1.64 0.86 23.28
N PRO A 399 -2.50 -0.11 23.65
CA PRO A 399 -2.06 -1.47 23.95
C PRO A 399 -1.39 -2.12 22.73
N SER A 400 -0.47 -3.05 22.99
CA SER A 400 0.07 -3.92 21.95
C SER A 400 -1.04 -4.77 21.34
N LEU A 401 -1.10 -4.81 20.01
CA LEU A 401 -2.02 -5.64 19.25
C LEU A 401 -1.38 -6.98 18.87
N ALA A 402 -0.21 -7.31 19.40
CA ALA A 402 0.41 -8.60 19.20
C ALA A 402 -0.54 -9.72 19.66
N GLY A 403 -0.89 -10.60 18.72
CA GLY A 403 -1.80 -11.70 18.99
C GLY A 403 -3.25 -11.30 19.25
N ILE A 404 -3.69 -10.12 18.80
CA ILE A 404 -5.07 -9.65 18.98
C ILE A 404 -6.10 -10.65 18.45
N ALA A 405 -5.78 -11.35 17.35
CA ALA A 405 -6.65 -12.34 16.74
C ALA A 405 -6.80 -13.64 17.55
N ASP A 406 -5.93 -13.88 18.52
CA ASP A 406 -5.95 -15.09 19.38
C ASP A 406 -6.42 -14.77 20.80
N ARG A 407 -7.10 -13.64 21.02
CA ARG A 407 -7.78 -13.34 22.28
C ARG A 407 -9.02 -14.19 22.42
N ASP A 408 -9.28 -14.65 23.64
CA ASP A 408 -10.52 -15.34 23.98
C ASP A 408 -11.69 -14.34 23.84
N PRO A 409 -12.69 -14.62 22.98
CA PRO A 409 -13.87 -13.78 22.84
C PRO A 409 -14.57 -13.49 24.17
N ASP A 410 -14.60 -14.44 25.11
CA ASP A 410 -15.35 -14.29 26.36
C ASP A 410 -14.67 -13.35 27.37
N GLU A 411 -13.38 -13.09 27.18
CA GLU A 411 -12.61 -12.11 27.98
C GLU A 411 -12.70 -10.68 27.41
N LEU A 412 -13.31 -10.50 26.23
CA LEU A 412 -13.36 -9.19 25.57
C LEU A 412 -14.52 -8.32 26.10
N PRO A 413 -14.29 -7.03 26.36
CA PRO A 413 -15.29 -6.16 26.99
C PRO A 413 -16.33 -5.63 25.98
N TYR A 414 -17.33 -6.44 25.64
CA TYR A 414 -18.42 -6.01 24.74
C TYR A 414 -19.39 -4.99 25.37
N GLY A 415 -19.39 -4.84 26.70
CA GLY A 415 -20.33 -3.97 27.41
C GLY A 415 -21.75 -4.52 27.38
N THR A 416 -22.74 -3.64 27.23
CA THR A 416 -24.18 -4.01 27.19
C THR A 416 -24.70 -4.30 25.77
N ASN A 417 -23.80 -4.42 24.79
CA ASN A 417 -24.19 -4.60 23.39
C ASN A 417 -24.66 -6.03 23.14
N VAL A 418 -25.81 -6.18 22.50
CA VAL A 418 -26.31 -7.49 22.05
C VAL A 418 -25.74 -7.79 20.67
N VAL A 419 -24.55 -8.38 20.63
CA VAL A 419 -23.79 -8.69 19.41
C VAL A 419 -23.22 -10.10 19.45
N ARG A 420 -22.73 -10.61 18.32
CA ARG A 420 -22.02 -11.90 18.29
C ARG A 420 -20.65 -11.76 18.98
N HIS A 421 -20.37 -12.61 19.97
CA HIS A 421 -19.09 -12.60 20.69
C HIS A 421 -18.04 -13.39 19.90
N THR A 422 -17.34 -12.69 19.02
CA THR A 422 -16.12 -13.19 18.36
C THR A 422 -15.05 -12.12 18.36
N THR A 423 -13.77 -12.53 18.40
CA THR A 423 -12.62 -11.62 18.36
C THR A 423 -12.65 -10.71 17.14
N ASP A 424 -12.96 -11.26 15.95
CA ASP A 424 -13.11 -10.47 14.72
C ASP A 424 -14.19 -9.37 14.86
N ASN A 425 -15.34 -9.70 15.46
CA ASN A 425 -16.42 -8.73 15.67
C ASN A 425 -16.05 -7.67 16.71
N TYR A 426 -15.31 -8.05 17.76
CA TYR A 426 -14.80 -7.09 18.74
C TYR A 426 -13.85 -6.08 18.09
N ILE A 427 -12.89 -6.55 17.28
CA ILE A 427 -11.95 -5.69 16.56
C ILE A 427 -12.71 -4.73 15.64
N PHE A 428 -13.68 -5.25 14.87
CA PHE A 428 -14.54 -4.44 14.00
C PHE A 428 -15.25 -3.32 14.77
N LEU A 429 -15.92 -3.66 15.87
CA LEU A 429 -16.64 -2.69 16.70
C LEU A 429 -15.69 -1.67 17.34
N LYS A 430 -14.50 -2.09 17.78
CA LYS A 430 -13.52 -1.18 18.39
C LYS A 430 -12.97 -0.17 17.38
N VAL A 431 -12.79 -0.58 16.12
CA VAL A 431 -12.34 0.30 15.03
C VAL A 431 -13.44 1.27 14.60
N LEU A 432 -14.69 0.78 14.51
CA LEU A 432 -15.82 1.57 14.02
C LEU A 432 -16.34 2.55 15.08
N LEU A 433 -16.54 2.06 16.30
CA LEU A 433 -17.21 2.74 17.41
C LEU A 433 -16.44 2.50 18.73
N PRO A 434 -15.26 3.09 18.91
CA PRO A 434 -14.38 2.77 20.04
C PRO A 434 -14.99 2.99 21.43
N ASP A 435 -16.02 3.85 21.55
CA ASP A 435 -16.66 4.28 22.80
C ASP A 435 -17.93 3.48 23.18
N THR A 436 -18.45 2.63 22.29
CA THR A 436 -19.68 1.87 22.59
C THR A 436 -19.42 0.56 23.32
N LEU A 437 -18.17 0.13 23.37
CA LEU A 437 -17.73 -1.04 24.12
C LEU A 437 -17.63 -0.69 25.61
N GLY A 438 -17.77 -1.66 26.51
CA GLY A 438 -17.97 -1.46 27.97
C GLY A 438 -16.81 -0.82 28.75
N GLN A 439 -15.92 -0.07 28.08
CA GLN A 439 -14.77 0.61 28.63
C GLN A 439 -14.62 1.99 27.99
N THR A 440 -14.30 2.99 28.80
CA THR A 440 -13.93 4.33 28.31
C THR A 440 -12.73 4.22 27.37
N SER A 441 -12.85 4.77 26.17
CA SER A 441 -11.80 4.68 25.15
C SER A 441 -11.07 6.00 24.97
N THR A 442 -9.73 5.94 25.00
CA THR A 442 -8.85 7.05 24.61
C THR A 442 -8.58 7.06 23.09
N MET A 443 -8.96 6.01 22.38
CA MET A 443 -8.84 5.91 20.92
C MET A 443 -9.76 6.96 20.27
N PRO A 444 -9.23 7.81 19.37
CA PRO A 444 -10.03 8.81 18.69
C PRO A 444 -10.98 8.15 17.67
N THR A 445 -12.07 8.84 17.34
CA THR A 445 -13.00 8.37 16.31
C THR A 445 -12.50 8.81 14.93
N PHE A 446 -12.13 7.85 14.10
CA PHE A 446 -11.70 8.12 12.72
C PHE A 446 -12.87 8.18 11.74
N ALA A 447 -14.10 7.86 12.16
CA ALA A 447 -15.31 7.83 11.34
C ALA A 447 -15.10 7.06 10.03
N PHE A 448 -14.65 5.80 10.16
CA PHE A 448 -14.55 4.87 9.05
C PHE A 448 -15.95 4.44 8.59
N THR A 449 -16.08 4.10 7.30
CA THR A 449 -17.27 3.38 6.85
C THR A 449 -17.26 1.96 7.43
N PRO A 450 -18.41 1.28 7.54
CA PRO A 450 -18.43 -0.14 7.93
C PRO A 450 -17.55 -1.02 7.03
N ALA A 451 -17.47 -0.71 5.73
CA ALA A 451 -16.59 -1.43 4.80
C ALA A 451 -15.11 -1.23 5.13
N ASP A 452 -14.67 0.00 5.42
CA ASP A 452 -13.28 0.28 5.77
C ASP A 452 -12.91 -0.32 7.13
N ALA A 453 -13.81 -0.23 8.12
CA ALA A 453 -13.62 -0.85 9.42
C ALA A 453 -13.51 -2.38 9.31
N ALA A 454 -14.29 -3.02 8.43
CA ALA A 454 -14.19 -4.46 8.18
C ALA A 454 -12.84 -4.85 7.55
N LYS A 455 -12.30 -4.06 6.62
CA LYS A 455 -10.98 -4.29 6.02
C LYS A 455 -9.85 -4.11 7.05
N ILE A 456 -9.93 -3.09 7.90
CA ILE A 456 -8.97 -2.91 9.00
C ILE A 456 -9.06 -4.09 9.97
N ALA A 457 -10.27 -4.50 10.35
CA ALA A 457 -10.48 -5.66 11.23
C ALA A 457 -9.93 -6.95 10.62
N LEU A 458 -10.13 -7.17 9.32
CA LEU A 458 -9.54 -8.27 8.55
C LEU A 458 -8.00 -8.27 8.64
N ALA A 459 -7.38 -7.10 8.44
CA ALA A 459 -5.93 -6.97 8.53
C ALA A 459 -5.42 -7.23 9.95
N LEU A 460 -6.11 -6.73 10.98
CA LEU A 460 -5.76 -6.99 12.38
C LEU A 460 -6.02 -8.46 12.78
N ALA A 461 -7.02 -9.11 12.20
CA ALA A 461 -7.29 -10.54 12.39
C ALA A 461 -6.17 -11.44 11.84
N SER A 462 -5.29 -10.91 10.98
CA SER A 462 -4.07 -11.61 10.55
C SER A 462 -2.94 -11.59 11.60
N ILE A 463 -3.05 -10.74 12.62
CA ILE A 463 -2.03 -10.56 13.66
C ILE A 463 -2.24 -11.57 14.78
N ARG A 464 -1.62 -12.73 14.59
CA ARG A 464 -1.66 -13.87 15.52
C ARG A 464 -0.38 -13.96 16.37
N LYS A 465 -0.44 -14.65 17.50
CA LYS A 465 0.70 -14.96 18.38
C LYS A 465 1.71 -15.93 17.74
N THR A 466 1.44 -16.41 16.52
CA THR A 466 2.01 -17.65 15.97
C THR A 466 3.51 -17.56 15.65
N ASP A 467 4.20 -18.62 16.03
CA ASP A 467 5.59 -19.00 15.81
C ASP A 467 5.74 -19.81 14.51
N LEU A 468 5.26 -19.25 13.39
CA LEU A 468 5.52 -19.87 12.09
C LEU A 468 7.03 -19.98 11.82
N PRO A 469 7.51 -21.12 11.28
CA PRO A 469 8.89 -21.23 10.83
C PRO A 469 9.22 -20.16 9.78
N ALA A 470 10.48 -19.71 9.77
CA ALA A 470 10.93 -18.66 8.85
C ALA A 470 10.69 -19.01 7.36
N SER A 471 10.72 -20.30 7.01
CA SER A 471 10.43 -20.82 5.66
C SER A 471 9.01 -20.59 5.17
N TYR A 472 8.06 -20.28 6.07
CA TYR A 472 6.67 -19.98 5.76
C TYR A 472 6.36 -18.47 5.77
N VAL A 473 7.32 -17.63 6.15
CA VAL A 473 7.09 -16.19 6.32
C VAL A 473 7.79 -15.39 5.22
N LEU A 474 7.01 -14.73 4.37
CA LEU A 474 7.53 -13.77 3.40
C LEU A 474 7.50 -12.36 3.98
N ARG A 475 8.61 -11.64 3.84
CA ARG A 475 8.77 -10.24 4.28
C ARG A 475 9.14 -9.36 3.09
N ARG A 476 8.64 -8.12 3.05
CA ARG A 476 9.08 -7.12 2.06
C ARG A 476 10.50 -6.64 2.42
N PRO A 477 11.52 -6.80 1.56
CA PRO A 477 12.81 -6.17 1.79
C PRO A 477 12.65 -4.65 1.74
N ALA A 478 13.19 -3.94 2.73
CA ALA A 478 13.17 -2.48 2.74
C ALA A 478 14.12 -1.95 1.65
N PRO A 479 13.67 -1.06 0.74
CA PRO A 479 14.56 -0.46 -0.24
C PRO A 479 15.62 0.39 0.48
N VAL A 480 16.86 0.31 0.00
CA VAL A 480 17.99 1.06 0.57
C VAL A 480 17.82 2.55 0.23
N PRO A 481 17.88 3.47 1.20
CA PRO A 481 17.77 4.90 0.93
C PRO A 481 18.83 5.40 -0.06
N TYR A 482 18.40 6.01 -1.16
CA TYR A 482 19.30 6.66 -2.11
C TYR A 482 19.62 8.09 -1.66
N ARG A 483 20.89 8.35 -1.30
CA ARG A 483 21.39 9.65 -0.82
C ARG A 483 22.65 10.05 -1.59
N PRO A 484 22.52 10.61 -2.80
CA PRO A 484 23.68 11.04 -3.57
C PRO A 484 24.41 12.20 -2.88
N GLY A 485 25.73 12.23 -2.99
CA GLY A 485 26.57 13.32 -2.46
C GLY A 485 26.79 14.46 -3.45
N GLY A 486 27.55 15.48 -3.01
CA GLY A 486 28.00 16.59 -3.84
C GLY A 486 26.88 17.48 -4.38
N LYS A 487 27.19 18.25 -5.43
CA LYS A 487 26.26 19.23 -6.01
C LYS A 487 24.95 18.61 -6.50
N PHE A 488 25.02 17.42 -7.10
CA PHE A 488 23.83 16.70 -7.53
C PHE A 488 22.93 16.33 -6.34
N GLY A 489 23.52 15.85 -5.24
CA GLY A 489 22.79 15.58 -3.99
C GLY A 489 22.06 16.81 -3.44
N GLU A 490 22.71 17.97 -3.43
CA GLU A 490 22.08 19.24 -3.02
C GLU A 490 20.87 19.59 -3.89
N LEU A 491 20.97 19.41 -5.20
CA LEU A 491 19.88 19.72 -6.15
C LEU A 491 18.72 18.71 -6.02
N VAL A 492 19.01 17.42 -5.87
CA VAL A 492 18.01 16.38 -5.62
C VAL A 492 17.23 16.67 -4.33
N ALA A 493 17.91 17.14 -3.28
CA ALA A 493 17.28 17.54 -2.03
C ALA A 493 16.43 18.82 -2.19
N ARG A 494 17.00 19.87 -2.81
CA ARG A 494 16.30 21.15 -3.09
C ARG A 494 15.01 20.96 -3.88
N TYR A 495 15.08 20.20 -4.97
CA TYR A 495 13.93 20.00 -5.85
C TYR A 495 13.06 18.81 -5.46
N ARG A 496 13.43 18.07 -4.40
CA ARG A 496 12.72 16.87 -3.94
C ARG A 496 12.44 15.87 -5.07
N CYS A 497 13.43 15.60 -5.92
CA CYS A 497 13.25 14.70 -7.08
C CYS A 497 12.69 13.34 -6.66
N LEU A 498 13.14 12.80 -5.52
CA LEU A 498 12.72 11.52 -4.98
C LEU A 498 11.33 11.53 -4.31
N SER A 499 10.66 12.68 -4.22
CA SER A 499 9.25 12.73 -3.83
C SER A 499 8.32 12.28 -4.95
N CYS A 500 8.79 12.34 -6.21
CA CYS A 500 8.02 11.90 -7.37
C CYS A 500 8.65 10.68 -8.06
N HIS A 501 9.98 10.58 -8.06
CA HIS A 501 10.71 9.56 -8.78
C HIS A 501 11.30 8.51 -7.84
N THR A 502 11.52 7.31 -8.36
CA THR A 502 12.27 6.25 -7.68
C THR A 502 13.67 6.07 -8.25
N VAL A 503 14.60 5.67 -7.40
CA VAL A 503 15.95 5.18 -7.74
C VAL A 503 16.19 3.90 -6.95
N GLY A 504 16.45 2.78 -7.62
CA GLY A 504 16.66 1.49 -6.95
C GLY A 504 15.47 1.06 -6.07
N GLY A 505 14.25 1.44 -6.44
CA GLY A 505 13.03 1.19 -5.65
C GLY A 505 12.81 2.14 -4.47
N PHE A 506 13.73 3.08 -4.20
CA PHE A 506 13.56 4.12 -3.18
C PHE A 506 13.04 5.42 -3.80
N GLY A 507 11.97 5.98 -3.23
CA GLY A 507 11.39 7.27 -3.64
C GLY A 507 9.85 7.21 -3.70
N GLY A 508 9.25 8.21 -4.34
CA GLY A 508 7.82 8.32 -4.58
C GLY A 508 7.35 7.64 -5.87
N ASP A 509 6.06 7.36 -5.95
CA ASP A 509 5.39 6.64 -7.05
C ASP A 509 4.57 7.56 -7.97
N LEU A 510 4.63 8.89 -7.76
CA LEU A 510 3.90 9.86 -8.58
C LEU A 510 4.35 9.83 -10.05
N SER A 511 5.64 9.57 -10.30
CA SER A 511 6.18 9.35 -11.63
C SER A 511 6.21 7.87 -11.97
N THR A 512 5.71 7.52 -13.16
CA THR A 512 5.81 6.15 -13.70
C THR A 512 7.20 5.82 -14.27
N VAL A 513 8.17 6.72 -14.14
CA VAL A 513 9.52 6.58 -14.70
C VAL A 513 10.55 6.55 -13.57
N PRO A 514 11.08 5.35 -13.23
CA PRO A 514 12.28 5.21 -12.43
C PRO A 514 13.47 5.93 -13.09
N LEU A 515 14.31 6.58 -12.29
CA LEU A 515 15.46 7.34 -12.78
C LEU A 515 16.73 6.50 -12.92
N ASP A 516 16.72 5.26 -12.42
CA ASP A 516 17.86 4.32 -12.36
C ASP A 516 18.64 4.17 -13.68
N ARG A 517 17.97 4.33 -14.82
CA ARG A 517 18.57 4.17 -16.16
C ARG A 517 18.34 5.34 -17.10
N ILE A 518 17.92 6.50 -16.58
CA ILE A 518 17.48 7.62 -17.42
C ILE A 518 18.59 8.15 -18.34
N GLY A 519 19.87 7.99 -17.95
CA GLY A 519 21.03 8.33 -18.77
C GLY A 519 21.22 7.42 -19.98
N SER A 520 20.81 6.16 -19.90
CA SER A 520 20.74 5.26 -21.07
C SER A 520 19.55 5.56 -21.96
N GLN A 521 18.45 6.08 -21.41
CA GLN A 521 17.24 6.39 -22.17
C GLN A 521 17.36 7.66 -22.99
N LEU A 522 17.71 8.77 -22.33
CA LEU A 522 17.61 10.12 -22.87
C LEU A 522 18.97 10.69 -23.24
N GLN A 523 18.99 11.51 -24.29
CA GLN A 523 20.17 12.30 -24.61
C GLN A 523 20.38 13.41 -23.58
N ARG A 524 21.64 13.65 -23.23
CA ARG A 524 22.04 14.68 -22.26
C ARG A 524 21.49 16.06 -22.60
N ASP A 525 21.60 16.50 -23.85
CA ASP A 525 21.12 17.83 -24.25
C ASP A 525 19.59 17.94 -24.20
N TYR A 526 18.89 16.84 -24.42
CA TYR A 526 17.46 16.77 -24.20
C TYR A 526 17.13 16.88 -22.71
N LEU A 527 17.84 16.17 -21.84
CA LEU A 527 17.67 16.27 -20.38
C LEU A 527 17.81 17.71 -19.89
N VAL A 528 18.84 18.44 -20.34
CA VAL A 528 19.04 19.86 -19.96
C VAL A 528 17.85 20.71 -20.39
N LYS A 529 17.41 20.60 -21.65
CA LYS A 529 16.25 21.36 -22.16
C LYS A 529 14.97 21.01 -21.41
N TYR A 530 14.76 19.73 -21.15
CA TYR A 530 13.57 19.23 -20.45
C TYR A 530 13.50 19.71 -19.00
N LEU A 531 14.63 19.74 -18.28
CA LEU A 531 14.68 20.23 -16.90
C LEU A 531 14.41 21.74 -16.80
N LEU A 532 14.81 22.52 -17.81
CA LEU A 532 14.56 23.96 -17.85
C LEU A 532 13.12 24.30 -18.23
N ASN A 533 12.54 23.53 -19.15
CA ASN A 533 11.16 23.72 -19.58
C ASN A 533 10.51 22.36 -19.93
N PRO A 534 9.93 21.67 -18.93
CA PRO A 534 9.34 20.36 -19.14
C PRO A 534 8.03 20.48 -19.94
N GLY A 535 8.13 20.17 -21.23
CA GLY A 535 6.98 20.04 -22.12
C GLY A 535 6.18 18.74 -21.90
N ALA A 536 4.99 18.66 -22.49
CA ALA A 536 4.21 17.42 -22.50
C ALA A 536 4.85 16.42 -23.47
N VAL A 537 5.36 15.30 -22.95
CA VAL A 537 5.87 14.19 -23.78
C VAL A 537 4.71 13.34 -24.33
N ARG A 538 3.59 13.28 -23.60
CA ARG A 538 2.35 12.63 -24.00
C ARG A 538 1.18 13.52 -23.60
N VAL A 539 0.21 13.69 -24.49
CA VAL A 539 -0.99 14.50 -24.22
C VAL A 539 -1.83 13.86 -23.10
N SER A 540 -1.88 12.53 -23.07
CA SER A 540 -2.70 11.71 -22.16
C SER A 540 -2.17 11.58 -20.72
N VAL A 541 -0.96 12.09 -20.43
CA VAL A 541 -0.42 12.02 -19.06
C VAL A 541 -0.79 13.30 -18.31
N GLU A 542 -1.63 13.14 -17.28
CA GLU A 542 -2.13 14.22 -16.42
C GLU A 542 -1.06 14.74 -15.46
N ALA A 543 -0.25 13.85 -14.86
CA ALA A 543 0.88 14.22 -14.00
C ALA A 543 2.14 14.55 -14.81
N ARG A 544 2.55 15.82 -14.81
CA ARG A 544 3.69 16.31 -15.59
C ARG A 544 4.76 16.89 -14.68
N MET A 545 6.01 16.87 -15.13
CA MET A 545 7.11 17.49 -14.40
C MET A 545 6.85 19.01 -14.26
N PRO A 546 6.96 19.59 -13.05
CA PRO A 546 6.77 21.03 -12.82
C PRO A 546 7.87 21.90 -13.43
N VAL A 547 7.52 23.14 -13.76
CA VAL A 547 8.51 24.17 -14.15
C VAL A 547 9.15 24.74 -12.88
N PHE A 548 10.38 24.31 -12.58
CA PHE A 548 11.08 24.73 -11.36
C PHE A 548 11.73 26.12 -11.45
N HIS A 549 11.81 26.69 -12.66
CA HIS A 549 12.64 27.85 -12.98
C HIS A 549 14.12 27.65 -12.58
N MET A 550 14.65 26.43 -12.80
CA MET A 550 16.04 26.11 -12.47
C MET A 550 17.03 27.00 -13.22
N LEU A 551 18.22 27.20 -12.64
CA LEU A 551 19.30 27.82 -13.38
C LEU A 551 19.86 26.84 -14.43
N PRO A 552 20.36 27.32 -15.58
CA PRO A 552 20.97 26.48 -16.60
C PRO A 552 22.04 25.52 -16.08
N ASP A 553 22.88 25.96 -15.15
CA ASP A 553 23.97 25.13 -14.62
C ASP A 553 23.48 24.04 -13.65
N GLU A 554 22.34 24.25 -12.98
CA GLU A 554 21.69 23.22 -12.17
C GLU A 554 21.13 22.10 -13.06
N ALA A 555 20.44 22.49 -14.14
CA ALA A 555 19.94 21.54 -15.14
C ALA A 555 21.08 20.74 -15.79
N LYS A 556 22.21 21.39 -16.13
CA LYS A 556 23.40 20.70 -16.63
C LYS A 556 23.96 19.71 -15.61
N THR A 557 24.12 20.13 -14.36
CA THR A 557 24.65 19.27 -13.28
C THR A 557 23.80 18.00 -13.10
N ILE A 558 22.47 18.13 -13.12
CA ILE A 558 21.56 16.98 -13.03
C ILE A 558 21.69 16.08 -14.26
N ALA A 559 21.68 16.67 -15.45
CA ALA A 559 21.81 15.91 -16.71
C ALA A 559 23.15 15.17 -16.81
N ASP A 560 24.25 15.80 -16.39
CA ASP A 560 25.59 15.20 -16.34
C ASP A 560 25.60 13.97 -15.44
N TYR A 561 25.07 14.10 -14.22
CA TYR A 561 25.01 12.98 -13.28
C TYR A 561 24.16 11.83 -13.84
N PHE A 562 22.97 12.15 -14.38
CA PHE A 562 22.10 11.16 -15.00
C PHE A 562 22.82 10.40 -16.12
N SER A 563 23.51 11.10 -17.01
CA SER A 563 24.24 10.52 -18.14
C SER A 563 25.52 9.76 -17.75
N MET A 564 25.98 9.84 -16.51
CA MET A 564 27.18 9.14 -16.04
C MET A 564 26.88 7.99 -15.07
N VAL A 565 25.83 8.12 -14.26
CA VAL A 565 25.55 7.21 -13.14
C VAL A 565 24.32 6.35 -13.37
N PHE A 566 23.29 6.89 -14.03
CA PHE A 566 22.02 6.20 -14.25
C PHE A 566 22.01 5.51 -15.60
N LEU A 567 22.87 4.49 -15.69
CA LEU A 567 23.13 3.71 -16.89
C LEU A 567 22.64 2.27 -16.71
N ASP A 568 22.29 1.67 -17.84
CA ASP A 568 21.94 0.26 -17.98
C ASP A 568 22.99 -0.39 -18.89
N ASP A 569 23.87 -1.22 -18.31
CA ASP A 569 24.99 -1.84 -19.03
C ASP A 569 24.52 -2.66 -20.25
N GLY A 570 23.31 -3.24 -20.19
CA GLY A 570 22.71 -3.98 -21.30
C GLY A 570 22.28 -3.09 -22.47
N VAL A 571 22.22 -1.78 -22.28
CA VAL A 571 21.80 -0.78 -23.27
C VAL A 571 22.98 0.03 -23.82
N GLU A 572 24.02 0.26 -23.01
CA GLU A 572 25.15 1.12 -23.39
C GLU A 572 26.01 0.54 -24.53
N GLN A 573 26.09 -0.79 -24.65
CA GLN A 573 26.91 -1.46 -25.67
C GLN A 573 26.17 -1.63 -27.00
N TYR A 574 25.76 -0.53 -27.63
CA TYR A 574 25.04 -0.56 -28.91
C TYR A 574 25.82 0.15 -30.04
N ASP A 575 26.00 -0.52 -31.18
CA ASP A 575 26.64 0.09 -32.36
C ASP A 575 25.71 1.12 -33.01
N THR A 576 26.07 2.39 -32.90
CA THR A 576 25.26 3.53 -33.36
C THR A 576 25.53 3.96 -34.81
N ARG A 577 26.40 3.24 -35.53
CA ARG A 577 26.72 3.53 -36.94
C ARG A 577 25.69 2.88 -37.85
N PHE A 578 24.74 3.68 -38.31
CA PHE A 578 23.70 3.23 -39.23
C PHE A 578 24.01 3.59 -40.68
N THR A 579 23.61 2.72 -41.59
CA THR A 579 23.60 2.96 -43.03
C THR A 579 22.28 3.60 -43.47
N ALA A 580 22.29 4.27 -44.62
CA ALA A 580 21.06 4.81 -45.22
C ALA A 580 20.04 3.69 -45.56
N GLU A 581 20.55 2.51 -45.92
CA GLU A 581 19.72 1.35 -46.24
C GLU A 581 18.96 0.84 -45.00
N GLU A 582 19.64 0.73 -43.85
CA GLU A 582 18.98 0.36 -42.58
C GLU A 582 17.88 1.36 -42.21
N ALA A 583 18.12 2.67 -42.39
CA ALA A 583 17.11 3.68 -42.11
C ALA A 583 15.90 3.58 -43.07
N ARG A 584 16.12 3.30 -44.36
CA ARG A 584 15.03 3.08 -45.32
C ARG A 584 14.21 1.84 -44.96
N ARG A 585 14.88 0.72 -44.66
CA ARG A 585 14.22 -0.51 -44.22
C ARG A 585 13.41 -0.29 -42.92
N GLY A 586 13.95 0.49 -41.98
CA GLY A 586 13.24 0.88 -40.76
C GLY A 586 11.98 1.68 -41.03
N GLN A 587 12.01 2.60 -41.99
CA GLN A 587 10.83 3.37 -42.39
C GLN A 587 9.74 2.47 -42.99
N GLU A 588 10.12 1.49 -43.81
CA GLU A 588 9.18 0.50 -44.37
C GLU A 588 8.55 -0.35 -43.26
N LEU A 589 9.37 -0.85 -42.33
CA LEU A 589 8.92 -1.60 -41.15
C LEU A 589 7.94 -0.80 -40.29
N TYR A 590 8.20 0.49 -40.08
CA TYR A 590 7.31 1.37 -39.32
C TYR A 590 5.90 1.42 -39.93
N GLY A 591 5.80 1.41 -41.27
CA GLY A 591 4.53 1.30 -41.98
C GLY A 591 3.91 -0.09 -41.89
N GLN A 592 4.69 -1.15 -42.15
CA GLN A 592 4.23 -2.55 -42.16
C GLN A 592 3.69 -3.00 -40.80
N LEU A 593 4.32 -2.58 -39.71
CA LEU A 593 3.93 -2.91 -38.34
C LEU A 593 2.81 -2.02 -37.80
N GLY A 594 2.33 -1.06 -38.60
CA GLY A 594 1.24 -0.17 -38.24
C GLY A 594 1.57 0.78 -37.08
N CYS A 595 2.85 1.12 -36.88
CA CYS A 595 3.28 1.94 -35.73
C CYS A 595 2.55 3.30 -35.68
N GLN A 596 2.21 3.86 -36.85
CA GLN A 596 1.46 5.12 -36.96
C GLN A 596 0.03 5.07 -36.39
N ALA A 597 -0.57 3.88 -36.26
CA ALA A 597 -1.88 3.73 -35.63
C ALA A 597 -1.85 4.16 -34.15
N CYS A 598 -0.71 4.01 -33.49
CA CYS A 598 -0.51 4.41 -32.10
C CYS A 598 0.36 5.65 -31.93
N HIS A 599 1.33 5.89 -32.82
CA HIS A 599 2.31 6.96 -32.70
C HIS A 599 2.12 8.07 -33.73
N GLN A 600 2.37 9.31 -33.29
CA GLN A 600 2.37 10.47 -34.18
C GLN A 600 3.74 10.71 -34.78
N LEU A 601 3.72 11.18 -36.03
CA LEU A 601 4.82 11.90 -36.68
C LEU A 601 4.26 13.24 -37.14
N GLY A 602 4.55 14.29 -36.36
CA GLY A 602 4.03 15.63 -36.54
C GLY A 602 2.56 15.64 -36.17
N THR A 603 1.70 15.96 -37.14
CA THR A 603 0.23 16.00 -36.95
C THR A 603 -0.48 14.71 -37.41
N LYS A 604 0.27 13.69 -37.88
CA LYS A 604 -0.30 12.45 -38.45
C LYS A 604 -0.06 11.25 -37.54
N GLY A 605 -1.09 10.43 -37.32
CA GLY A 605 -1.04 9.20 -36.54
C GLY A 605 -1.87 9.26 -35.25
N GLY A 606 -1.82 8.19 -34.45
CA GLY A 606 -2.55 8.06 -33.20
C GLY A 606 -1.87 8.68 -31.99
N TYR A 607 -2.63 8.91 -30.91
CA TYR A 607 -2.17 9.57 -29.67
C TYR A 607 -1.95 8.59 -28.49
N VAL A 608 -2.03 7.28 -28.75
CA VAL A 608 -1.87 6.24 -27.71
C VAL A 608 -0.42 6.16 -27.25
N GLY A 609 0.51 6.16 -28.21
CA GLY A 609 1.95 6.24 -28.00
C GLY A 609 2.45 7.70 -27.97
N PRO A 610 3.69 7.93 -27.49
CA PRO A 610 4.33 9.23 -27.57
C PRO A 610 4.58 9.65 -29.03
N GLU A 611 4.63 10.97 -29.25
CA GLU A 611 5.05 11.59 -30.51
C GLU A 611 6.52 11.24 -30.81
N LEU A 612 6.82 10.89 -32.07
CA LEU A 612 8.12 10.32 -32.46
C LEU A 612 8.97 11.21 -33.37
N SER A 613 8.51 12.38 -33.82
CA SER A 613 9.24 13.25 -34.77
C SER A 613 10.60 13.71 -34.26
N GLU A 614 10.74 13.84 -32.94
CA GLU A 614 11.98 14.28 -32.30
C GLU A 614 12.70 13.10 -31.60
N THR A 615 12.39 11.86 -31.97
CA THR A 615 12.94 10.67 -31.32
C THR A 615 14.46 10.64 -31.34
N GLY A 616 15.08 10.97 -32.47
CA GLY A 616 16.53 11.05 -32.60
C GLY A 616 17.17 12.22 -31.87
N ALA A 617 16.44 13.28 -31.51
CA ALA A 617 16.94 14.34 -30.63
C ALA A 617 16.74 14.00 -29.15
N ARG A 618 15.79 13.11 -28.83
CA ARG A 618 15.35 12.79 -27.47
C ARG A 618 15.98 11.52 -26.89
N LEU A 619 15.87 10.40 -27.60
CA LEU A 619 16.27 9.06 -27.14
C LEU A 619 17.68 8.70 -27.63
N ARG A 620 18.39 7.86 -26.86
CA ARG A 620 19.64 7.23 -27.31
C ARG A 620 19.33 5.99 -28.16
N PRO A 621 20.12 5.68 -29.20
CA PRO A 621 19.79 4.57 -30.10
C PRO A 621 19.75 3.20 -29.43
N GLY A 622 20.67 2.93 -28.50
CA GLY A 622 20.67 1.66 -27.74
C GLY A 622 19.36 1.45 -26.97
N TRP A 623 18.81 2.52 -26.38
CA TRP A 623 17.52 2.45 -25.70
C TRP A 623 16.35 2.18 -26.65
N ILE A 624 16.34 2.82 -27.82
CA ILE A 624 15.30 2.56 -28.83
C ILE A 624 15.32 1.07 -29.22
N ALA A 625 16.50 0.52 -29.49
CA ALA A 625 16.65 -0.90 -29.84
C ALA A 625 16.18 -1.81 -28.72
N ALA A 626 16.64 -1.57 -27.49
CA ALA A 626 16.27 -2.35 -26.31
C ALA A 626 14.75 -2.33 -26.06
N TRP A 627 14.14 -1.16 -26.17
CA TRP A 627 12.69 -0.99 -26.01
C TRP A 627 11.90 -1.71 -27.11
N LEU A 628 12.35 -1.67 -28.36
CA LEU A 628 11.70 -2.36 -29.48
C LEU A 628 11.80 -3.88 -29.36
N SER A 629 12.87 -4.42 -28.77
CA SER A 629 13.05 -5.85 -28.59
C SER A 629 12.11 -6.46 -27.56
N LYS A 630 11.91 -5.81 -26.39
CA LYS A 630 11.01 -6.32 -25.35
C LYS A 630 10.57 -5.22 -24.36
N PRO A 631 9.56 -4.40 -24.71
CA PRO A 631 9.20 -3.22 -23.92
C PRO A 631 8.65 -3.54 -22.53
N GLN A 632 8.05 -4.73 -22.33
CA GLN A 632 7.45 -5.17 -21.07
C GLN A 632 8.49 -5.40 -19.96
N ILE A 633 9.76 -5.64 -20.31
CA ILE A 633 10.86 -5.71 -19.33
C ILE A 633 11.06 -4.34 -18.66
N TYR A 634 10.98 -3.26 -19.44
CA TYR A 634 11.23 -1.90 -18.96
C TYR A 634 10.00 -1.23 -18.38
N LYS A 635 8.82 -1.57 -18.89
CA LYS A 635 7.54 -1.09 -18.39
C LYS A 635 6.50 -2.21 -18.41
N PRO A 636 6.34 -2.96 -17.31
CA PRO A 636 5.27 -3.94 -17.17
C PRO A 636 3.91 -3.28 -17.46
N GLY A 637 3.06 -3.96 -18.24
CA GLY A 637 1.75 -3.44 -18.63
C GLY A 637 1.77 -2.32 -19.68
N THR A 638 2.90 -2.03 -20.34
CA THR A 638 2.94 -1.11 -21.49
C THR A 638 2.05 -1.61 -22.63
N LEU A 639 1.33 -0.68 -23.28
CA LEU A 639 0.42 -0.99 -24.40
C LEU A 639 1.17 -1.32 -25.70
N GLN A 640 2.46 -0.97 -25.80
CA GLN A 640 3.24 -1.34 -26.97
C GLN A 640 3.48 -2.86 -26.96
N PRO A 641 3.03 -3.60 -27.98
CA PRO A 641 3.21 -5.05 -28.01
C PRO A 641 4.67 -5.42 -28.23
N ASP A 642 5.02 -6.63 -27.80
CA ASP A 642 6.24 -7.28 -28.25
C ASP A 642 5.98 -7.85 -29.66
N TYR A 643 6.62 -7.26 -30.66
CA TYR A 643 6.45 -7.66 -32.07
C TYR A 643 7.31 -8.88 -32.44
N GLY A 644 8.15 -9.40 -31.53
CA GLY A 644 9.05 -10.52 -31.82
C GLY A 644 10.08 -10.20 -32.90
N LEU A 645 10.55 -8.95 -32.95
CA LEU A 645 11.44 -8.46 -34.01
C LEU A 645 12.79 -9.20 -34.01
N SER A 646 13.30 -9.49 -35.21
CA SER A 646 14.68 -9.93 -35.37
C SER A 646 15.65 -8.81 -34.96
N GLY A 647 16.89 -9.16 -34.59
CA GLY A 647 17.92 -8.16 -34.28
C GLY A 647 18.19 -7.17 -35.43
N ALA A 648 18.10 -7.64 -36.67
CA ALA A 648 18.26 -6.80 -37.85
C ALA A 648 17.08 -5.83 -38.07
N ASP A 649 15.84 -6.29 -37.91
CA ASP A 649 14.66 -5.43 -38.05
C ASP A 649 14.57 -4.40 -36.92
N ALA A 650 14.89 -4.79 -35.69
CA ALA A 650 14.98 -3.87 -34.56
C ALA A 650 16.07 -2.79 -34.79
N ARG A 651 17.21 -3.18 -35.36
CA ARG A 651 18.28 -2.25 -35.76
C ARG A 651 17.84 -1.30 -36.86
N ALA A 652 17.17 -1.80 -37.90
CA ALA A 652 16.65 -0.96 -38.99
C ALA A 652 15.63 0.07 -38.48
N LEU A 653 14.65 -0.34 -37.67
CA LEU A 653 13.71 0.58 -37.01
C LEU A 653 14.42 1.61 -36.13
N THR A 654 15.45 1.18 -35.38
CA THR A 654 16.26 2.08 -34.56
C THR A 654 17.00 3.12 -35.41
N ALA A 655 17.55 2.72 -36.56
CA ALA A 655 18.21 3.62 -37.51
C ALA A 655 17.24 4.69 -38.02
N TYR A 656 16.03 4.28 -38.44
CA TYR A 656 14.98 5.20 -38.86
C TYR A 656 14.60 6.19 -37.76
N LEU A 657 14.24 5.70 -36.57
CA LEU A 657 13.81 6.54 -35.45
C LEU A 657 14.92 7.49 -34.95
N THR A 658 16.19 7.07 -35.02
CA THR A 658 17.34 7.92 -34.69
C THR A 658 17.55 9.04 -35.71
N SER A 659 17.12 8.86 -36.96
CA SER A 659 17.21 9.90 -37.99
C SER A 659 16.22 11.05 -37.80
N LEU A 660 15.15 10.82 -37.02
CA LEU A 660 14.10 11.81 -36.77
C LEU A 660 14.60 12.94 -35.86
N GLY A 661 14.25 14.20 -36.17
CA GLY A 661 14.60 15.37 -35.34
C GLY A 661 16.05 15.87 -35.47
N ARG A 662 16.90 15.22 -36.28
CA ARG A 662 18.32 15.59 -36.45
C ARG A 662 18.64 16.40 -37.72
N SER A 663 17.65 16.69 -38.57
CA SER A 663 17.86 17.42 -39.83
C SER A 663 18.06 18.94 -39.64
N PRO A 664 19.00 19.59 -40.36
CA PRO A 664 19.22 21.03 -40.33
C PRO A 664 17.97 21.88 -40.65
N ALA A 665 16.99 21.30 -41.38
CA ALA A 665 15.74 21.95 -41.77
C ALA A 665 14.79 22.25 -40.59
N ALA A 666 14.93 21.60 -39.43
CA ALA A 666 14.09 21.84 -38.26
C ALA A 666 14.42 23.18 -37.55
N LYS A 667 15.66 23.70 -37.69
CA LYS A 667 16.03 25.04 -37.17
C LYS A 667 15.23 26.17 -37.80
N ALA A 668 14.71 25.99 -39.01
CA ALA A 668 13.98 27.03 -39.74
C ALA A 668 12.50 27.19 -39.30
N ARG A 669 11.93 26.22 -38.56
CA ARG A 669 10.50 26.27 -38.16
C ARG A 669 10.25 26.70 -36.71
N GLY A 670 11.31 26.85 -35.90
CA GLY A 670 11.22 27.27 -34.50
C GLY A 670 11.51 28.75 -34.23
N GLY A 671 11.84 29.53 -35.26
CA GLY A 671 12.17 30.95 -35.15
C GLY A 671 11.06 31.84 -35.69
N ASN A 672 9.95 31.96 -34.97
CA ASN A 672 9.04 33.13 -35.00
C ASN A 672 7.94 32.93 -33.95
N ALA A 673 8.30 33.18 -32.70
CA ALA A 673 7.39 33.64 -31.66
C ALA A 673 8.24 34.58 -30.78
N GLN A 674 8.23 35.86 -31.15
CA GLN A 674 8.69 36.96 -30.28
C GLN A 674 7.61 37.24 -29.24
#